data_AF-A0A0F4JHC7-F1
#
_entry.id   AF-A0A0F4JHC7-F1
#
_cell.length_a   1.000
_cell.length_b   1.000
_cell.length_c   1.000
_cell.angle_alpha   90.00
_cell.angle_beta   90.00
_cell.angle_gamma   90.00
#
_symmetry.space_group_name_H-M   'P 1'
#
loop_
_entity.id
_entity.type
_entity.pdbx_description
1 polymer ?
#
loop_
_entity_poly.entity_id
_entity_poly.type
_entity_poly.pdbx_seq_one_letter_code
_entity_poly.pdbx_strand_id
1 'polypeptide(L)'
;MNNPTNRGRRGRHRRRWAGTGLLLGVPAVLVPYLLFVQDDSQAATVDGDAYYRLVSVRSGKVLDVNAFSTADGTRVQQWTDQNTANQQWRLRPTGDGYYELVNRNSGKVLGIAGDSTGRAAAAEQQSDSSSASQEWRIDEVSGSDAVVLTSRRSGQVLDVSAGSAADGAAVIQYPGHGGTNQQWKLVKATGTRAPGAGPYTWRNAQVVGGGYVTGLVFNPTEKGLLYARTDMGGAYRWDTGAEQWVPLTDWLGEKDWNLLGIDALATDPVDPARLYLSAGTYTNDWAGNGAILRSTDRGRTFQRTELPFKLGGNEDGRGAGERLAVNPSDNGTLLLGTRKNGLWRSNDHGATWSQVSSFPVKDGAGSGAGISFVTYGPAGSRTVYVGVADRSASLYRSTDGGSTWQAVPGQPTGQLPQHGVLSGDGSLYLTYTNALGPNGVTGGSVWKHTPADGAWRNVSPSQGGYGFSGLAVDPRKPSTVMVTTLDRWWPQDEIYRTTDGGTTWKALAGTSVRDASAAPYVGTGTGHWMTALAIDPFDSGHVLYGTGNGVLRSKDANASDSGGTSHWSVGGARGLEETALLDAIAPPGGAQVITAMGDQGGFRHDSLTEVPAGRLKNPMMANSTGIDFAQSNPALMVRVGKGGEKDGAWST
;
A
#
# COMPACT_ATOMS: atom_id res chain seq x y z
N MET A 1 -27.37 -48.95 -14.36
CA MET A 1 -28.33 -49.93 -14.91
C MET A 1 -28.49 -49.67 -16.40
N ASN A 2 -28.45 -50.60 -17.35
CA ASN A 2 -27.75 -51.90 -17.44
C ASN A 2 -27.70 -52.31 -18.94
N ASN A 3 -26.59 -52.93 -19.39
CA ASN A 3 -26.49 -53.71 -20.66
C ASN A 3 -27.20 -55.09 -20.48
N PRO A 4 -27.38 -56.01 -21.47
CA PRO A 4 -26.54 -56.33 -22.66
C PRO A 4 -27.38 -56.45 -23.98
N THR A 5 -27.00 -57.02 -25.14
CA THR A 5 -25.95 -57.98 -25.63
C THR A 5 -25.44 -57.54 -27.02
N ASN A 6 -24.26 -57.93 -27.58
CA ASN A 6 -23.20 -58.93 -27.32
C ASN A 6 -23.23 -60.24 -28.17
N ARG A 7 -22.37 -60.29 -29.20
CA ARG A 7 -21.66 -61.40 -29.93
C ARG A 7 -20.81 -60.69 -31.00
N GLY A 8 -19.56 -61.00 -31.41
CA GLY A 8 -18.63 -62.14 -31.31
C GLY A 8 -18.03 -62.36 -32.73
N ARG A 9 -16.75 -62.70 -33.01
CA ARG A 9 -15.61 -63.24 -32.22
C ARG A 9 -14.30 -63.21 -33.06
N ARG A 10 -13.13 -62.83 -32.49
CA ARG A 10 -11.71 -63.19 -32.88
C ARG A 10 -11.23 -62.75 -34.31
N GLY A 11 -9.93 -62.56 -34.65
CA GLY A 11 -8.60 -62.66 -34.02
C GLY A 11 -7.53 -63.03 -35.11
N ARG A 12 -6.19 -62.95 -34.98
CA ARG A 12 -5.19 -62.46 -33.98
C ARG A 12 -3.75 -62.63 -34.57
N HIS A 13 -2.71 -61.89 -34.11
CA HIS A 13 -1.23 -62.07 -34.41
C HIS A 13 -0.72 -61.56 -35.79
N ARG A 14 0.57 -61.23 -36.07
CA ARG A 14 1.83 -60.98 -35.27
C ARG A 14 2.97 -60.37 -36.16
N ARG A 15 3.94 -59.65 -35.54
CA ARG A 15 5.39 -59.50 -35.93
C ARG A 15 5.71 -58.79 -37.28
N ARG A 16 6.95 -58.32 -37.60
CA ARG A 16 8.12 -57.76 -36.84
C ARG A 16 9.12 -57.08 -37.82
N TRP A 17 9.64 -55.91 -37.44
CA TRP A 17 11.06 -55.42 -37.54
C TRP A 17 11.86 -55.34 -38.87
N ALA A 18 12.56 -54.20 -38.97
CA ALA A 18 13.90 -53.95 -39.54
C ALA A 18 14.12 -53.80 -41.07
N GLY A 19 15.01 -52.86 -41.42
CA GLY A 19 15.49 -52.56 -42.78
C GLY A 19 16.23 -51.21 -42.81
N THR A 20 17.56 -51.23 -42.77
CA THR A 20 18.42 -50.01 -42.74
C THR A 20 18.90 -49.64 -44.15
N GLY A 21 18.96 -48.34 -44.46
CA GLY A 21 19.59 -47.81 -45.67
C GLY A 21 20.27 -46.48 -45.40
N LEU A 22 21.51 -46.31 -45.87
CA LEU A 22 22.37 -45.14 -45.65
C LEU A 22 22.92 -44.68 -47.00
N LEU A 23 23.00 -43.35 -47.25
CA LEU A 23 24.21 -42.63 -47.69
C LEU A 23 23.92 -41.21 -48.22
N LEU A 24 24.80 -40.28 -47.83
CA LEU A 24 25.26 -39.07 -48.54
C LEU A 24 24.26 -37.97 -48.94
N GLY A 25 24.35 -36.85 -48.21
CA GLY A 25 23.83 -35.54 -48.59
C GLY A 25 24.25 -34.47 -47.58
N VAL A 26 25.39 -33.80 -47.81
CA VAL A 26 25.95 -32.74 -46.94
C VAL A 26 26.42 -31.57 -47.82
N PRO A 27 25.94 -30.35 -47.55
CA PRO A 27 26.87 -29.31 -47.09
C PRO A 27 26.33 -28.45 -45.93
N ALA A 28 27.18 -28.32 -44.91
CA ALA A 28 27.39 -27.16 -44.02
C ALA A 28 26.19 -26.26 -43.60
N VAL A 29 25.84 -26.35 -42.32
CA VAL A 29 25.47 -25.20 -41.49
C VAL A 29 26.35 -25.22 -40.23
N LEU A 30 26.74 -24.04 -39.73
CA LEU A 30 27.66 -23.88 -38.60
C LEU A 30 27.04 -24.34 -37.28
N VAL A 31 27.84 -24.99 -36.43
CA VAL A 31 27.50 -25.35 -35.05
C VAL A 31 28.06 -24.29 -34.09
N PRO A 32 27.22 -23.56 -33.34
CA PRO A 32 27.67 -22.83 -32.15
C PRO A 32 28.07 -23.82 -31.05
N TYR A 33 29.18 -23.56 -30.37
CA TYR A 33 29.56 -24.32 -29.17
C TYR A 33 28.49 -24.17 -28.08
N LEU A 34 27.76 -25.25 -27.79
CA LEU A 34 27.15 -25.43 -26.47
C LEU A 34 28.22 -26.00 -25.55
N LEU A 35 28.92 -25.10 -24.86
CA LEU A 35 29.67 -25.49 -23.66
C LEU A 35 28.64 -25.94 -22.62
N PHE A 36 28.69 -27.23 -22.27
CA PHE A 36 28.09 -27.71 -21.03
C PHE A 36 28.88 -27.16 -19.85
N VAL A 37 28.57 -25.93 -19.46
CA VAL A 37 28.76 -25.49 -18.08
C VAL A 37 27.95 -26.46 -17.21
N GLN A 38 28.59 -27.04 -16.20
CA GLN A 38 27.83 -27.77 -15.17
C GLN A 38 26.97 -26.76 -14.42
N ASP A 39 25.66 -27.01 -14.31
CA ASP A 39 24.82 -26.29 -13.37
C ASP A 39 25.25 -26.65 -11.94
N ASP A 40 26.20 -25.88 -11.41
CA ASP A 40 26.63 -25.96 -10.01
C ASP A 40 25.50 -25.49 -9.11
N SER A 41 24.67 -26.44 -8.69
CA SER A 41 23.69 -26.37 -7.60
C SER A 41 22.77 -25.13 -7.58
N GLN A 42 21.47 -25.35 -7.87
CA GLN A 42 20.44 -24.41 -7.43
C GLN A 42 20.44 -24.36 -5.89
N ALA A 43 21.08 -23.33 -5.34
CA ALA A 43 20.95 -22.98 -3.94
C ALA A 43 19.61 -22.25 -3.75
N ALA A 44 18.84 -22.65 -2.74
CA ALA A 44 17.59 -22.00 -2.37
C ALA A 44 17.78 -20.47 -2.26
N THR A 45 16.84 -19.68 -2.78
CA THR A 45 16.91 -18.21 -2.74
C THR A 45 16.64 -17.66 -1.33
N VAL A 46 17.66 -17.76 -0.49
CA VAL A 46 17.72 -17.22 0.87
C VAL A 46 17.72 -15.69 0.82
N ASP A 47 16.77 -15.08 1.53
CA ASP A 47 16.64 -13.64 1.71
C ASP A 47 17.55 -13.21 2.86
N GLY A 48 18.70 -12.60 2.51
CA GLY A 48 19.74 -12.23 3.47
C GLY A 48 19.33 -11.20 4.51
N ASP A 49 18.25 -10.45 4.28
CA ASP A 49 17.69 -9.48 5.24
C ASP A 49 16.59 -10.09 6.13
N ALA A 50 16.03 -11.24 5.74
CA ALA A 50 15.06 -11.95 6.54
C ALA A 50 15.71 -12.74 7.69
N TYR A 51 15.02 -12.75 8.83
CA TYR A 51 15.21 -13.76 9.86
C TYR A 51 14.38 -15.00 9.53
N TYR A 52 14.90 -16.16 9.90
CA TYR A 52 14.30 -17.46 9.69
C TYR A 52 14.27 -18.26 11.00
N ARG A 53 13.27 -19.13 11.14
CA ARG A 53 13.28 -20.26 12.06
C ARG A 53 13.68 -21.49 11.27
N LEU A 54 14.64 -22.25 11.79
CA LEU A 54 15.03 -23.54 11.21
C LEU A 54 14.22 -24.63 11.91
N VAL A 55 13.18 -25.14 11.25
CA VAL A 55 12.26 -26.16 11.79
C VAL A 55 12.78 -27.55 11.42
N SER A 56 13.11 -28.39 12.40
CA SER A 56 13.57 -29.77 12.16
C SER A 56 12.45 -30.64 11.58
N VAL A 57 12.72 -31.31 10.46
CA VAL A 57 11.74 -32.16 9.76
C VAL A 57 11.31 -33.37 10.61
N ARG A 58 12.14 -33.85 11.54
CA ARG A 58 11.77 -34.97 12.43
C ARG A 58 10.83 -34.59 13.59
N SER A 59 10.90 -33.36 14.10
CA SER A 59 10.29 -33.00 15.39
C SER A 59 9.31 -31.82 15.34
N GLY A 60 9.32 -31.02 14.26
CA GLY A 60 8.58 -29.77 14.18
C GLY A 60 9.08 -28.65 15.13
N LYS A 61 10.21 -28.88 15.81
CA LYS A 61 10.85 -27.94 16.73
C LYS A 61 11.90 -27.08 16.02
N VAL A 62 12.24 -25.94 16.59
CA VAL A 62 13.14 -24.95 15.98
C VAL A 62 14.51 -24.93 16.63
N LEU A 63 15.52 -24.54 15.84
CA LEU A 63 16.89 -24.27 16.30
C LEU A 63 16.91 -23.11 17.32
N ASP A 64 17.33 -23.39 18.55
CA ASP A 64 17.14 -22.55 19.74
C ASP A 64 18.48 -22.32 20.47
N VAL A 65 18.80 -21.06 20.78
CA VAL A 65 19.87 -20.72 21.73
C VAL A 65 19.33 -20.85 23.15
N ASN A 66 19.93 -21.75 23.93
CA ASN A 66 19.40 -22.13 25.23
C ASN A 66 19.22 -20.94 26.20
N ALA A 67 18.09 -20.95 26.91
CA ALA A 67 17.73 -20.00 27.97
C ALA A 67 17.84 -18.50 27.58
N PHE A 68 17.69 -18.16 26.29
CA PHE A 68 17.83 -16.80 25.76
C PHE A 68 19.21 -16.15 26.06
N SER A 69 20.23 -16.95 26.35
CA SER A 69 21.57 -16.46 26.67
C SER A 69 22.17 -15.67 25.51
N THR A 70 23.01 -14.68 25.82
CA THR A 70 23.81 -13.91 24.86
C THR A 70 25.31 -14.19 24.98
N ALA A 71 25.70 -15.16 25.82
CA ALA A 71 27.09 -15.54 26.08
C ALA A 71 27.65 -16.55 25.06
N ASP A 72 28.96 -16.46 24.82
CA ASP A 72 29.71 -17.44 24.02
C ASP A 72 29.73 -18.82 24.66
N GLY A 73 29.82 -19.87 23.84
CA GLY A 73 29.75 -21.26 24.31
C GLY A 73 28.36 -21.67 24.79
N THR A 74 27.32 -20.86 24.55
CA THR A 74 25.95 -21.29 24.84
C THR A 74 25.54 -22.33 23.80
N ARG A 75 25.44 -23.58 24.25
CA ARG A 75 24.85 -24.70 23.51
C ARG A 75 23.57 -24.31 22.76
N VAL A 76 23.53 -24.71 21.50
CA VAL A 76 22.34 -24.70 20.65
C VAL A 76 21.61 -26.04 20.78
N GLN A 77 20.28 -25.97 20.77
CA GLN A 77 19.37 -27.10 20.97
C GLN A 77 18.21 -27.00 19.99
N GLN A 78 17.30 -27.97 20.01
CA GLN A 78 15.94 -27.73 19.52
C GLN A 78 15.02 -27.34 20.69
N TRP A 79 14.04 -26.49 20.40
CA TRP A 79 12.94 -26.20 21.32
C TRP A 79 11.62 -25.98 20.57
N THR A 80 10.50 -26.16 21.27
CA THR A 80 9.16 -25.83 20.81
C THR A 80 9.12 -24.39 20.26
N ASP A 81 8.52 -24.22 19.08
CA ASP A 81 8.51 -22.94 18.37
C ASP A 81 7.65 -21.90 19.11
N GLN A 82 8.32 -20.84 19.57
CA GLN A 82 7.73 -19.68 20.25
C GLN A 82 7.88 -18.39 19.42
N ASN A 83 8.50 -18.48 18.23
CA ASN A 83 8.93 -17.37 17.39
C ASN A 83 9.70 -16.27 18.15
N THR A 84 10.55 -16.67 19.10
CA THR A 84 11.35 -15.78 19.95
C THR A 84 12.72 -15.46 19.33
N ALA A 85 13.37 -14.39 19.79
CA ALA A 85 14.63 -13.92 19.18
C ALA A 85 15.78 -14.93 19.28
N ASN A 86 15.80 -15.76 20.33
CA ASN A 86 16.79 -16.82 20.50
C ASN A 86 16.60 -17.99 19.51
N GLN A 87 15.43 -18.06 18.85
CA GLN A 87 15.04 -19.07 17.85
C GLN A 87 15.09 -18.53 16.40
N GLN A 88 15.46 -17.26 16.22
CA GLN A 88 15.48 -16.61 14.91
C GLN A 88 16.92 -16.34 14.44
N TRP A 89 17.19 -16.70 13.19
CA TRP A 89 18.52 -16.70 12.59
C TRP A 89 18.46 -16.00 11.23
N ARG A 90 19.28 -14.97 11.02
CA ARG A 90 19.50 -14.35 9.70
C ARG A 90 20.69 -15.03 9.05
N LEU A 91 20.55 -15.42 7.79
CA LEU A 91 21.59 -16.15 7.07
C LEU A 91 22.45 -15.16 6.28
N ARG A 92 23.57 -14.74 6.88
CA ARG A 92 24.52 -13.79 6.30
C ARG A 92 25.45 -14.54 5.34
N PRO A 93 25.48 -14.24 4.04
CA PRO A 93 26.41 -14.90 3.11
C PRO A 93 27.85 -14.45 3.38
N THR A 94 28.80 -15.39 3.35
CA THR A 94 30.24 -15.11 3.50
C THR A 94 31.03 -15.23 2.19
N GLY A 95 30.48 -15.95 1.21
CA GLY A 95 31.10 -16.23 -0.09
C GLY A 95 31.03 -17.71 -0.44
N ASP A 96 31.34 -18.08 -1.68
CA ASP A 96 31.48 -19.48 -2.14
C ASP A 96 30.30 -20.43 -1.82
N GLY A 97 29.08 -19.90 -1.67
CA GLY A 97 27.88 -20.65 -1.27
C GLY A 97 27.72 -20.91 0.23
N TYR A 98 28.54 -20.29 1.08
CA TYR A 98 28.50 -20.41 2.53
C TYR A 98 27.80 -19.22 3.21
N TYR A 99 27.19 -19.52 4.36
CA TYR A 99 26.45 -18.59 5.20
C TYR A 99 26.81 -18.76 6.68
N GLU A 100 26.78 -17.67 7.43
CA GLU A 100 26.71 -17.71 8.89
C GLU A 100 25.28 -17.52 9.34
N LEU A 101 24.86 -18.27 10.34
CA LEU A 101 23.54 -18.12 10.96
C LEU A 101 23.67 -17.17 12.15
N VAL A 102 23.29 -15.90 11.94
CA VAL A 102 23.36 -14.83 12.94
C VAL A 102 22.08 -14.82 13.78
N ASN A 103 22.19 -15.10 15.08
CA ASN A 103 21.05 -15.14 15.99
C ASN A 103 20.50 -13.73 16.30
N ARG A 104 19.17 -13.58 16.28
CA ARG A 104 18.49 -12.28 16.47
C ARG A 104 18.59 -11.73 17.88
N ASN A 105 18.73 -12.59 18.90
CA ASN A 105 18.79 -12.17 20.31
C ASN A 105 20.17 -11.65 20.73
N SER A 106 21.23 -12.28 20.22
CA SER A 106 22.60 -12.07 20.69
C SER A 106 23.54 -11.44 19.66
N GLY A 107 23.15 -11.39 18.38
CA GLY A 107 24.02 -10.98 17.27
C GLY A 107 25.16 -11.97 16.97
N LYS A 108 25.19 -13.13 17.65
CA LYS A 108 26.25 -14.15 17.54
C LYS A 108 25.95 -15.19 16.46
N VAL A 109 26.99 -15.86 15.99
CA VAL A 109 26.91 -16.87 14.91
C VAL A 109 26.80 -18.29 15.47
N LEU A 110 26.15 -19.18 14.71
CA LEU A 110 26.14 -20.63 14.95
C LEU A 110 27.50 -21.25 14.61
N GLY A 111 28.24 -21.70 15.62
CA GLY A 111 29.51 -22.41 15.45
C GLY A 111 29.50 -23.83 16.00
N ILE A 112 30.59 -24.55 15.76
CA ILE A 112 30.90 -25.83 16.42
C ILE A 112 31.94 -25.60 17.51
N ALA A 113 31.72 -26.20 18.68
CA ALA A 113 32.57 -26.06 19.85
C ALA A 113 34.04 -26.39 19.55
N GLY A 114 34.91 -25.40 19.73
CA GLY A 114 36.37 -25.53 19.60
C GLY A 114 36.87 -25.88 18.19
N ASP A 115 36.21 -25.40 17.12
CA ASP A 115 36.56 -25.65 15.70
C ASP A 115 36.67 -27.14 15.32
N SER A 116 36.01 -27.99 16.10
CA SER A 116 36.17 -29.44 16.06
C SER A 116 35.68 -30.04 14.73
N THR A 117 36.41 -31.05 14.25
CA THR A 117 35.95 -31.96 13.18
C THR A 117 35.41 -33.29 13.73
N GLY A 118 35.34 -33.44 15.05
CA GLY A 118 34.85 -34.64 15.73
C GLY A 118 33.34 -34.83 15.55
N ARG A 119 32.93 -36.08 15.32
CA ARG A 119 31.50 -36.46 15.28
C ARG A 119 30.83 -36.18 16.63
N ALA A 120 29.61 -35.67 16.60
CA ALA A 120 28.84 -35.28 17.78
C ALA A 120 29.48 -34.17 18.64
N ALA A 121 30.40 -33.37 18.08
CA ALA A 121 30.76 -32.08 18.67
C ALA A 121 29.53 -31.17 18.70
N ALA A 122 29.36 -30.43 19.81
CA ALA A 122 28.20 -29.59 20.05
C ALA A 122 28.16 -28.37 19.12
N ALA A 123 26.95 -27.99 18.70
CA ALA A 123 26.68 -26.67 18.16
C ALA A 123 26.44 -25.67 19.30
N GLU A 124 26.94 -24.45 19.15
CA GLU A 124 26.86 -23.38 20.14
C GLU A 124 26.83 -22.01 19.45
N GLN A 125 26.36 -20.97 20.15
CA GLN A 125 26.56 -19.60 19.69
C GLN A 125 27.96 -19.11 20.06
N GLN A 126 28.59 -18.38 19.15
CA GLN A 126 29.92 -17.81 19.31
C GLN A 126 29.96 -16.40 18.73
N SER A 127 30.83 -15.55 19.28
CA SER A 127 31.23 -14.30 18.68
C SER A 127 31.84 -14.58 17.30
N ASP A 128 31.48 -13.74 16.33
CA ASP A 128 31.99 -13.80 14.97
C ASP A 128 33.53 -13.72 14.98
N SER A 129 34.15 -14.74 14.42
CA SER A 129 35.60 -14.87 14.22
C SER A 129 35.94 -15.16 12.74
N SER A 130 34.91 -15.21 11.88
CA SER A 130 34.98 -15.73 10.51
C SER A 130 35.67 -17.11 10.40
N SER A 131 35.50 -17.97 11.42
CA SER A 131 36.03 -19.34 11.38
C SER A 131 35.17 -20.22 10.48
N ALA A 132 35.79 -21.13 9.72
CA ALA A 132 35.10 -22.13 8.91
C ALA A 132 34.17 -23.06 9.72
N SER A 133 34.26 -23.08 11.06
CA SER A 133 33.30 -23.82 11.92
C SER A 133 31.99 -23.06 12.15
N GLN A 134 31.97 -21.76 11.86
CA GLN A 134 30.84 -20.83 11.94
C GLN A 134 30.11 -20.69 10.58
N GLU A 135 30.71 -21.22 9.51
CA GLU A 135 30.22 -21.16 8.14
C GLU A 135 29.54 -22.47 7.68
N TRP A 136 28.39 -22.33 7.03
CA TRP A 136 27.50 -23.43 6.64
C TRP A 136 27.06 -23.29 5.18
N ARG A 137 27.26 -24.34 4.37
CA ARG A 137 26.62 -24.47 3.05
C ARG A 137 25.20 -24.98 3.26
N ILE A 138 24.28 -24.55 2.40
CA ILE A 138 22.86 -24.92 2.47
C ILE A 138 22.52 -25.76 1.24
N ASP A 139 22.33 -27.06 1.43
CA ASP A 139 22.06 -28.03 0.37
C ASP A 139 20.56 -28.36 0.32
N GLU A 140 19.90 -28.26 -0.84
CA GLU A 140 18.48 -28.62 -0.96
C GLU A 140 18.24 -30.15 -0.89
N VAL A 141 17.16 -30.56 -0.22
CA VAL A 141 16.71 -31.96 -0.20
C VAL A 141 15.81 -32.22 -1.40
N SER A 142 16.34 -32.90 -2.43
CA SER A 142 15.63 -33.21 -3.68
C SER A 142 14.22 -33.78 -3.44
N GLY A 143 13.21 -33.12 -4.00
CA GLY A 143 11.80 -33.48 -3.84
C GLY A 143 11.14 -33.00 -2.54
N SER A 144 11.75 -32.07 -1.81
CA SER A 144 11.27 -31.53 -0.54
C SER A 144 11.42 -30.00 -0.44
N ASP A 145 10.74 -29.39 0.53
CA ASP A 145 10.90 -27.99 0.96
C ASP A 145 11.89 -27.85 2.14
N ALA A 146 12.80 -28.82 2.28
CA ALA A 146 13.79 -28.90 3.34
C ALA A 146 15.22 -28.75 2.80
N VAL A 147 16.12 -28.28 3.67
CA VAL A 147 17.56 -28.12 3.41
C VAL A 147 18.38 -28.89 4.45
N VAL A 148 19.64 -29.14 4.11
CA VAL A 148 20.68 -29.64 5.00
C VAL A 148 21.74 -28.55 5.18
N LEU A 149 22.21 -28.34 6.40
CA LEU A 149 23.26 -27.35 6.69
C LEU A 149 24.59 -28.08 6.91
N THR A 150 25.54 -27.88 6.02
CA THR A 150 26.84 -28.57 5.97
C THR A 150 27.97 -27.63 6.40
N SER A 151 28.67 -27.93 7.50
CA SER A 151 29.76 -27.07 8.02
C SER A 151 30.98 -27.06 7.09
N ARG A 152 31.51 -25.86 6.79
CA ARG A 152 32.70 -25.66 5.94
C ARG A 152 33.95 -26.33 6.52
N ARG A 153 34.07 -26.36 7.86
CA ARG A 153 35.22 -26.92 8.58
C ARG A 153 35.33 -28.44 8.49
N SER A 154 34.21 -29.15 8.49
CA SER A 154 34.17 -30.60 8.77
C SER A 154 33.45 -31.44 7.72
N GLY A 155 32.66 -30.83 6.82
CA GLY A 155 31.77 -31.54 5.90
C GLY A 155 30.65 -32.33 6.59
N GLN A 156 30.46 -32.14 7.90
CA GLN A 156 29.37 -32.74 8.68
C GLN A 156 28.17 -31.80 8.75
N VAL A 157 27.00 -32.38 9.01
CA VAL A 157 25.71 -31.69 8.90
C VAL A 157 25.12 -31.38 10.27
N LEU A 158 24.31 -30.32 10.34
CA LEU A 158 23.60 -29.90 11.54
C LEU A 158 22.51 -30.91 11.92
N ASP A 159 22.71 -31.62 13.03
CA ASP A 159 21.98 -32.81 13.43
C ASP A 159 21.35 -32.64 14.83
N VAL A 160 20.06 -32.92 14.98
CA VAL A 160 19.44 -33.09 16.32
C VAL A 160 19.85 -34.45 16.86
N SER A 161 20.63 -34.48 17.94
CA SER A 161 21.27 -35.70 18.47
C SER A 161 20.29 -36.87 18.72
N ALA A 162 20.63 -38.04 18.16
CA ALA A 162 19.80 -39.25 18.05
C ALA A 162 18.41 -39.04 17.38
N GLY A 163 18.19 -37.85 16.81
CA GLY A 163 16.91 -37.28 16.42
C GLY A 163 15.86 -37.27 17.53
N SER A 164 16.26 -37.05 18.78
CA SER A 164 15.29 -36.86 19.87
C SER A 164 14.22 -35.84 19.48
N ALA A 165 12.96 -36.07 19.86
CA ALA A 165 11.85 -35.13 19.63
C ALA A 165 11.54 -34.24 20.85
N ALA A 166 12.32 -34.37 21.92
CA ALA A 166 12.16 -33.61 23.16
C ALA A 166 12.74 -32.19 23.06
N ASP A 167 12.18 -31.28 23.85
CA ASP A 167 12.77 -29.96 24.10
C ASP A 167 14.12 -30.09 24.82
N GLY A 168 15.08 -29.22 24.47
CA GLY A 168 16.44 -29.25 25.02
C GLY A 168 17.37 -30.32 24.43
N ALA A 169 16.90 -31.11 23.47
CA ALA A 169 17.75 -32.06 22.74
C ALA A 169 18.91 -31.33 22.05
N ALA A 170 20.12 -31.89 22.18
CA ALA A 170 21.34 -31.28 21.67
C ALA A 170 21.30 -31.15 20.15
N VAL A 171 21.76 -30.01 19.62
CA VAL A 171 22.18 -29.91 18.22
C VAL A 171 23.69 -30.07 18.16
N ILE A 172 24.14 -30.87 17.20
CA ILE A 172 25.53 -31.32 17.04
C ILE A 172 25.90 -31.27 15.55
N GLN A 173 27.18 -31.42 15.21
CA GLN A 173 27.55 -31.90 13.89
C GLN A 173 27.58 -33.44 13.85
N TYR A 174 27.11 -34.02 12.75
CA TYR A 174 27.21 -35.46 12.52
C TYR A 174 27.41 -35.79 11.04
N PRO A 175 27.99 -36.94 10.66
CA PRO A 175 28.06 -37.34 9.24
C PRO A 175 26.67 -37.44 8.60
N GLY A 176 26.53 -36.86 7.41
CA GLY A 176 25.29 -36.89 6.65
C GLY A 176 24.86 -38.32 6.32
N HIS A 177 23.65 -38.68 6.73
CA HIS A 177 23.01 -39.98 6.50
C HIS A 177 21.55 -39.84 6.04
N GLY A 178 21.13 -38.64 5.62
CA GLY A 178 19.82 -38.36 5.05
C GLY A 178 18.64 -38.46 6.04
N GLY A 179 18.90 -38.56 7.35
CA GLY A 179 17.84 -38.66 8.36
C GLY A 179 17.07 -37.34 8.52
N THR A 180 15.80 -37.41 8.87
CA THR A 180 14.96 -36.20 9.07
C THR A 180 15.39 -35.34 10.27
N ASN A 181 16.29 -35.83 11.12
CA ASN A 181 16.97 -35.07 12.18
C ASN A 181 18.12 -34.18 11.66
N GLN A 182 18.52 -34.35 10.39
CA GLN A 182 19.55 -33.56 9.69
C GLN A 182 18.94 -32.59 8.67
N GLN A 183 17.61 -32.60 8.53
CA GLN A 183 16.86 -31.83 7.56
C GLN A 183 16.06 -30.74 8.27
N TRP A 184 16.07 -29.53 7.70
CA TRP A 184 15.52 -28.32 8.31
C TRP A 184 14.68 -27.55 7.28
N LYS A 185 13.54 -26.98 7.68
CA LYS A 185 12.77 -26.05 6.85
C LYS A 185 13.09 -24.62 7.24
N LEU A 186 13.42 -23.78 6.26
CA LEU A 186 13.71 -22.36 6.46
C LEU A 186 12.42 -21.55 6.45
N VAL A 187 11.76 -21.43 7.61
CA VAL A 187 10.51 -20.68 7.74
C VAL A 187 10.82 -19.21 8.04
N LYS A 188 10.56 -18.30 7.08
CA LYS A 188 10.71 -16.85 7.29
C LYS A 188 9.95 -16.41 8.54
N ALA A 189 10.60 -15.60 9.35
CA ALA A 189 10.18 -15.32 10.72
C ALA A 189 9.72 -13.85 10.85
N THR A 190 8.43 -13.69 11.14
CA THR A 190 7.84 -12.38 11.47
C THR A 190 8.33 -11.92 12.86
N GLY A 191 8.17 -10.62 13.16
CA GLY A 191 8.86 -9.91 14.24
C GLY A 191 8.83 -10.57 15.63
N THR A 192 9.94 -10.43 16.37
CA THR A 192 10.13 -11.03 17.69
C THR A 192 9.61 -10.19 18.84
N ARG A 193 9.30 -10.88 19.94
CA ARG A 193 8.49 -10.37 21.05
C ARG A 193 9.24 -10.43 22.39
N ALA A 194 8.97 -9.49 23.29
CA ALA A 194 9.45 -9.52 24.67
C ALA A 194 8.56 -10.43 25.56
N PRO A 195 9.06 -10.91 26.72
CA PRO A 195 8.26 -11.70 27.66
C PRO A 195 7.24 -10.82 28.41
N GLY A 196 5.97 -11.22 28.42
CA GLY A 196 4.92 -10.56 29.22
C GLY A 196 3.53 -10.55 28.55
N ALA A 197 3.45 -10.08 27.30
CA ALA A 197 2.24 -10.13 26.48
C ALA A 197 2.31 -11.27 25.44
N GLY A 198 1.18 -11.75 24.92
CA GLY A 198 1.13 -12.78 23.86
C GLY A 198 1.45 -12.24 22.46
N PRO A 199 1.66 -13.11 21.44
CA PRO A 199 1.80 -12.67 20.05
C PRO A 199 0.41 -12.37 19.47
N TYR A 200 -0.11 -11.18 19.74
CA TYR A 200 -1.37 -10.73 19.17
C TYR A 200 -1.28 -10.65 17.64
N THR A 201 -2.16 -11.37 16.95
CA THR A 201 -2.38 -11.21 15.52
C THR A 201 -3.42 -10.12 15.32
N TRP A 202 -2.96 -8.88 15.15
CA TRP A 202 -3.85 -7.76 14.84
C TRP A 202 -4.38 -7.86 13.41
N ARG A 203 -5.68 -7.62 13.25
CA ARG A 203 -6.42 -7.53 11.98
C ARG A 203 -7.62 -6.61 12.21
N ASN A 204 -8.02 -5.87 11.18
CA ASN A 204 -9.27 -5.13 11.21
C ASN A 204 -10.46 -6.08 11.05
N ALA A 205 -11.54 -5.79 11.78
CA ALA A 205 -12.86 -6.34 11.46
C ALA A 205 -13.27 -5.78 10.09
N GLN A 206 -13.64 -6.64 9.14
CA GLN A 206 -13.89 -6.20 7.77
C GLN A 206 -15.10 -5.26 7.67
N VAL A 207 -14.87 -4.04 7.18
CA VAL A 207 -15.92 -3.12 6.70
C VAL A 207 -15.68 -2.78 5.23
N VAL A 208 -14.42 -2.58 4.84
CA VAL A 208 -13.96 -2.13 3.52
C VAL A 208 -14.39 -0.69 3.23
N GLY A 209 -13.43 0.25 3.35
CA GLY A 209 -13.63 1.68 3.17
C GLY A 209 -14.20 2.38 4.41
N GLY A 210 -15.32 3.09 4.21
CA GLY A 210 -16.13 3.65 5.29
C GLY A 210 -15.79 5.07 5.74
N GLY A 211 -14.65 5.62 5.28
CA GLY A 211 -14.20 7.01 5.49
C GLY A 211 -13.86 7.73 4.17
N TYR A 212 -13.12 8.85 4.24
CA TYR A 212 -12.89 9.76 3.12
C TYR A 212 -11.44 9.72 2.60
N VAL A 213 -11.27 9.02 1.48
CA VAL A 213 -10.03 9.00 0.69
C VAL A 213 -9.86 10.31 -0.07
N THR A 214 -9.01 11.19 0.47
CA THR A 214 -8.80 12.58 0.01
C THR A 214 -7.83 12.70 -1.16
N GLY A 215 -7.00 11.69 -1.43
CA GLY A 215 -6.04 11.72 -2.54
C GLY A 215 -5.58 10.33 -2.98
N LEU A 216 -5.32 10.18 -4.28
CA LEU A 216 -4.88 8.95 -4.95
C LEU A 216 -3.72 9.30 -5.89
N VAL A 217 -2.56 8.67 -5.72
CA VAL A 217 -1.34 9.03 -6.47
C VAL A 217 -0.63 7.76 -6.97
N PHE A 218 -0.65 7.55 -8.29
CA PHE A 218 0.22 6.58 -8.95
C PHE A 218 1.65 7.11 -9.01
N ASN A 219 2.62 6.21 -8.94
CA ASN A 219 3.98 6.51 -9.37
C ASN A 219 4.03 6.55 -10.91
N PRO A 220 4.63 7.59 -11.53
CA PRO A 220 4.63 7.74 -12.99
C PRO A 220 5.67 6.86 -13.71
N THR A 221 6.58 6.19 -12.99
CA THR A 221 7.67 5.39 -13.57
C THR A 221 7.67 3.92 -13.10
N GLU A 222 7.10 3.59 -11.94
CA GLU A 222 6.91 2.23 -11.43
C GLU A 222 5.48 1.73 -11.62
N LYS A 223 5.29 0.72 -12.49
CA LYS A 223 3.96 0.15 -12.77
C LYS A 223 3.35 -0.55 -11.55
N GLY A 224 2.10 -0.23 -11.24
CA GLY A 224 1.33 -0.83 -10.14
C GLY A 224 1.63 -0.24 -8.76
N LEU A 225 2.59 0.69 -8.66
CA LEU A 225 2.84 1.43 -7.43
C LEU A 225 1.84 2.60 -7.31
N LEU A 226 0.91 2.46 -6.38
CA LEU A 226 -0.18 3.40 -6.12
C LEU A 226 -0.30 3.63 -4.61
N TYR A 227 -0.54 4.88 -4.22
CA TYR A 227 -0.75 5.30 -2.84
C TYR A 227 -2.10 6.03 -2.67
N ALA A 228 -2.65 5.95 -1.47
CA ALA A 228 -3.82 6.73 -1.04
C ALA A 228 -3.51 7.50 0.25
N ARG A 229 -4.11 8.69 0.38
CA ARG A 229 -4.22 9.45 1.63
C ARG A 229 -5.67 9.59 2.06
N THR A 230 -5.86 9.69 3.36
CA THR A 230 -7.15 9.83 4.03
C THR A 230 -7.12 11.03 4.98
N ASP A 231 -8.29 11.52 5.41
CA ASP A 231 -8.34 12.69 6.30
C ASP A 231 -8.03 12.37 7.77
N MET A 232 -8.29 11.14 8.23
CA MET A 232 -7.98 10.68 9.59
C MET A 232 -7.38 9.26 9.69
N GLY A 233 -7.42 8.44 8.64
CA GLY A 233 -7.03 7.02 8.67
C GLY A 233 -5.60 6.70 8.20
N GLY A 234 -4.72 7.71 8.06
CA GLY A 234 -3.34 7.52 7.62
C GLY A 234 -3.14 7.42 6.10
N ALA A 235 -2.09 6.71 5.71
CA ALA A 235 -1.70 6.49 4.32
C ALA A 235 -1.60 4.99 3.99
N TYR A 236 -1.91 4.66 2.74
CA TYR A 236 -1.95 3.28 2.25
C TYR A 236 -1.14 3.11 0.96
N ARG A 237 -0.56 1.93 0.74
CA ARG A 237 0.01 1.49 -0.56
C ARG A 237 -0.80 0.33 -1.12
N TRP A 238 -1.02 0.32 -2.43
CA TRP A 238 -1.66 -0.79 -3.12
C TRP A 238 -0.74 -2.01 -3.23
N ASP A 239 -1.26 -3.20 -2.94
CA ASP A 239 -0.67 -4.49 -3.28
C ASP A 239 -1.35 -5.04 -4.53
N THR A 240 -0.61 -5.09 -5.64
CA THR A 240 -1.12 -5.57 -6.93
C THR A 240 -1.28 -7.10 -6.98
N GLY A 241 -0.55 -7.85 -6.14
CA GLY A 241 -0.64 -9.31 -6.07
C GLY A 241 -1.86 -9.77 -5.27
N ALA A 242 -2.22 -9.05 -4.21
CA ALA A 242 -3.38 -9.34 -3.38
C ALA A 242 -4.66 -8.56 -3.78
N GLU A 243 -4.55 -7.56 -4.66
CA GLU A 243 -5.59 -6.57 -4.98
C GLU A 243 -6.26 -5.94 -3.75
N GLN A 244 -5.44 -5.43 -2.84
CA GLN A 244 -5.86 -4.72 -1.64
C GLN A 244 -4.86 -3.62 -1.23
N TRP A 245 -5.30 -2.68 -0.41
CA TRP A 245 -4.45 -1.71 0.26
C TRP A 245 -3.72 -2.31 1.45
N VAL A 246 -2.55 -1.75 1.75
CA VAL A 246 -1.73 -2.04 2.93
C VAL A 246 -1.49 -0.72 3.67
N PRO A 247 -1.89 -0.58 4.94
CA PRO A 247 -1.62 0.62 5.73
C PRO A 247 -0.12 0.80 6.00
N LEU A 248 0.31 2.06 6.09
CA LEU A 248 1.72 2.45 6.23
C LEU A 248 2.01 3.16 7.58
N THR A 249 0.96 3.49 8.33
CA THR A 249 0.99 4.47 9.43
C THR A 249 0.56 3.90 10.79
N ASP A 250 0.19 2.62 10.88
CA ASP A 250 -0.28 1.93 12.11
C ASP A 250 0.75 1.87 13.25
N TRP A 251 1.98 2.30 13.00
CA TRP A 251 3.03 2.48 14.01
C TRP A 251 2.91 3.79 14.79
N LEU A 252 2.07 4.74 14.35
CA LEU A 252 1.74 5.97 15.06
C LEU A 252 0.84 5.65 16.26
N GLY A 253 1.39 5.78 17.47
CA GLY A 253 0.63 5.61 18.71
C GLY A 253 -0.17 6.86 19.09
N GLU A 254 -0.99 6.73 20.14
CA GLU A 254 -1.85 7.78 20.70
C GLU A 254 -1.21 9.19 20.78
N LYS A 255 0.06 9.29 21.18
CA LYS A 255 0.77 10.58 21.31
C LYS A 255 0.97 11.32 19.97
N ASP A 256 1.00 10.59 18.87
CA ASP A 256 1.18 11.08 17.52
C ASP A 256 -0.10 10.93 16.68
N TRP A 257 -1.28 10.81 17.31
CA TRP A 257 -2.58 10.66 16.63
C TRP A 257 -2.81 11.75 15.56
N ASN A 258 -2.30 12.97 15.79
CA ASN A 258 -2.39 14.10 14.87
C ASN A 258 -1.62 13.86 13.56
N LEU A 259 -0.78 12.83 13.45
CA LEU A 259 -0.07 12.49 12.21
C LEU A 259 -0.80 11.43 11.37
N LEU A 260 -2.00 10.97 11.81
CA LEU A 260 -2.85 10.10 11.00
C LEU A 260 -3.63 10.85 9.92
N GLY A 261 -3.85 12.17 10.05
CA GLY A 261 -4.39 12.98 8.96
C GLY A 261 -3.31 13.36 7.96
N ILE A 262 -3.46 12.97 6.69
CA ILE A 262 -2.43 13.15 5.65
C ILE A 262 -2.88 14.24 4.67
N ASP A 263 -2.31 15.45 4.82
CA ASP A 263 -2.70 16.66 4.08
C ASP A 263 -2.26 16.62 2.60
N ALA A 264 -1.19 15.88 2.30
CA ALA A 264 -0.72 15.54 0.96
C ALA A 264 0.31 14.39 1.01
N LEU A 265 0.54 13.73 -0.13
CA LEU A 265 1.67 12.81 -0.31
C LEU A 265 2.35 12.98 -1.68
N ALA A 266 3.61 12.54 -1.76
CA ALA A 266 4.33 12.43 -3.02
C ALA A 266 5.10 11.10 -3.08
N THR A 267 4.96 10.39 -4.20
CA THR A 267 5.85 9.29 -4.58
C THR A 267 6.87 9.79 -5.59
N ASP A 268 8.10 9.32 -5.47
CA ASP A 268 9.25 9.85 -6.19
C ASP A 268 9.33 9.29 -7.62
N PRO A 269 9.38 10.15 -8.67
CA PRO A 269 9.40 9.71 -10.07
C PRO A 269 10.78 9.22 -10.54
N VAL A 270 11.85 9.50 -9.78
CA VAL A 270 13.24 9.14 -10.14
C VAL A 270 13.70 7.91 -9.35
N ASP A 271 13.34 7.82 -8.08
CA ASP A 271 13.60 6.66 -7.20
C ASP A 271 12.29 6.14 -6.59
N PRO A 272 11.55 5.24 -7.27
CA PRO A 272 10.26 4.74 -6.79
C PRO A 272 10.29 3.92 -5.48
N ALA A 273 11.44 3.75 -4.83
CA ALA A 273 11.47 3.31 -3.43
C ALA A 273 11.05 4.43 -2.45
N ARG A 274 11.07 5.69 -2.88
CA ARG A 274 10.82 6.86 -2.02
C ARG A 274 9.35 7.29 -2.00
N LEU A 275 8.93 7.65 -0.80
CA LEU A 275 7.59 8.12 -0.46
C LEU A 275 7.73 9.21 0.60
N TYR A 276 6.97 10.29 0.43
CA TYR A 276 6.92 11.40 1.35
C TYR A 276 5.46 11.69 1.70
N LEU A 277 5.14 11.75 3.00
CA LEU A 277 3.81 12.12 3.52
C LEU A 277 3.94 13.44 4.29
N SER A 278 3.02 14.38 4.08
CA SER A 278 2.88 15.55 4.95
C SER A 278 1.72 15.33 5.91
N ALA A 279 2.06 15.03 7.15
CA ALA A 279 1.16 14.51 8.18
C ALA A 279 0.84 15.58 9.25
N GLY A 280 -0.42 15.69 9.65
CA GLY A 280 -0.92 16.70 10.58
C GLY A 280 -2.42 16.93 10.34
N THR A 281 -3.29 16.51 11.26
CA THR A 281 -4.74 16.44 11.04
C THR A 281 -5.44 17.79 11.08
N TYR A 282 -5.08 18.67 12.03
CA TYR A 282 -5.78 19.96 12.22
C TYR A 282 -4.84 21.13 12.50
N THR A 283 -5.28 22.34 12.13
CA THR A 283 -4.55 23.59 12.37
C THR A 283 -5.06 24.40 13.58
N ASN A 284 -6.05 23.89 14.31
CA ASN A 284 -6.55 24.50 15.56
C ASN A 284 -5.48 24.50 16.67
N ASP A 285 -5.63 25.39 17.66
CA ASP A 285 -4.63 25.58 18.73
C ASP A 285 -4.32 24.33 19.55
N TRP A 286 -5.31 23.46 19.76
CA TRP A 286 -5.21 22.21 20.54
C TRP A 286 -4.49 21.06 19.80
N ALA A 287 -4.30 21.15 18.48
CA ALA A 287 -3.60 20.14 17.70
C ALA A 287 -2.07 20.31 17.75
N GLY A 288 -1.31 19.25 17.49
CA GLY A 288 0.15 19.34 17.36
C GLY A 288 0.60 20.03 16.06
N ASN A 289 1.90 20.31 15.95
CA ASN A 289 2.50 20.62 14.66
C ASN A 289 2.44 19.40 13.73
N GLY A 290 2.57 19.66 12.42
CA GLY A 290 2.71 18.61 11.42
C GLY A 290 4.16 18.14 11.30
N ALA A 291 4.36 17.05 10.57
CA ALA A 291 5.66 16.48 10.26
C ALA A 291 5.71 15.98 8.81
N ILE A 292 6.93 15.89 8.27
CA ILE A 292 7.19 15.14 7.04
C ILE A 292 7.68 13.75 7.42
N LEU A 293 6.96 12.73 6.97
CA LEU A 293 7.35 11.33 7.07
C LEU A 293 7.96 10.92 5.72
N ARG A 294 9.25 10.57 5.71
CA ARG A 294 9.99 10.14 4.50
C ARG A 294 10.37 8.66 4.61
N SER A 295 10.14 7.91 3.53
CA SER A 295 10.46 6.50 3.38
C SER A 295 11.48 6.30 2.25
N THR A 296 12.31 5.28 2.35
CA THR A 296 13.13 4.76 1.24
C THR A 296 12.83 3.29 0.91
N ASP A 297 11.68 2.78 1.35
CA ASP A 297 11.27 1.36 1.22
C ASP A 297 9.77 1.20 0.88
N ARG A 298 9.22 2.19 0.17
CA ARG A 298 7.81 2.29 -0.25
C ARG A 298 6.80 2.38 0.91
N GLY A 299 7.23 2.95 2.04
CA GLY A 299 6.40 3.19 3.23
C GLY A 299 6.35 2.02 4.21
N ARG A 300 7.36 1.15 4.23
CA ARG A 300 7.49 0.08 5.23
C ARG A 300 8.20 0.60 6.50
N THR A 301 9.08 1.59 6.38
CA THR A 301 9.71 2.32 7.49
C THR A 301 9.81 3.81 7.15
N PHE A 302 9.75 4.66 8.17
CA PHE A 302 9.79 6.11 7.99
C PHE A 302 10.83 6.76 8.90
N GLN A 303 11.49 7.79 8.37
CA GLN A 303 12.09 8.85 9.18
C GLN A 303 11.14 10.04 9.26
N ARG A 304 11.26 10.83 10.32
CA ARG A 304 10.44 12.01 10.59
C ARG A 304 11.28 13.29 10.53
N THR A 305 10.66 14.39 10.13
CA THR A 305 11.14 15.76 10.37
C THR A 305 9.95 16.60 10.84
N GLU A 306 10.07 17.24 12.01
CA GLU A 306 9.07 18.17 12.51
C GLU A 306 8.96 19.41 11.62
N LEU A 307 7.74 19.93 11.43
CA LEU A 307 7.53 21.24 10.85
C LEU A 307 7.31 22.28 11.97
N PRO A 308 7.73 23.54 11.81
CA PRO A 308 7.47 24.60 12.79
C PRO A 308 6.02 25.13 12.74
N PHE A 309 5.09 24.41 12.11
CA PHE A 309 3.69 24.78 11.91
C PHE A 309 2.79 23.54 11.78
N LYS A 310 1.48 23.75 11.73
CA LYS A 310 0.45 22.70 11.65
C LYS A 310 0.02 22.44 10.20
N LEU A 311 -0.36 21.20 9.90
CA LEU A 311 -1.01 20.80 8.65
C LEU A 311 -2.49 20.47 8.92
N GLY A 312 -3.26 20.18 7.87
CA GLY A 312 -4.73 20.09 7.96
C GLY A 312 -5.37 18.93 7.21
N GLY A 313 -4.90 17.70 7.46
CA GLY A 313 -5.45 16.47 6.89
C GLY A 313 -6.98 16.37 6.95
N ASN A 314 -7.62 16.83 8.04
CA ASN A 314 -9.08 16.91 8.21
C ASN A 314 -9.64 18.35 8.31
N GLU A 315 -9.02 19.31 7.63
CA GLU A 315 -9.55 20.67 7.47
C GLU A 315 -10.44 20.79 6.21
N ASP A 316 -11.12 21.92 6.05
CA ASP A 316 -11.74 22.28 4.76
C ASP A 316 -10.66 22.43 3.67
N GLY A 317 -11.01 22.09 2.42
CA GLY A 317 -10.08 22.12 1.28
C GLY A 317 -9.02 21.02 1.30
N ARG A 318 -9.21 19.95 2.09
CA ARG A 318 -8.34 18.74 2.12
C ARG A 318 -8.41 17.84 0.88
N GLY A 319 -9.47 17.98 0.07
CA GLY A 319 -9.58 17.29 -1.22
C GLY A 319 -8.64 17.87 -2.28
N ALA A 320 -8.38 19.18 -2.23
CA ALA A 320 -7.44 19.85 -3.12
C ALA A 320 -6.02 19.28 -2.97
N GLY A 321 -5.29 19.11 -4.08
CA GLY A 321 -3.95 18.54 -4.03
C GLY A 321 -3.32 18.16 -5.38
N GLU A 322 -2.11 17.60 -5.37
CA GLU A 322 -1.28 17.37 -4.18
C GLU A 322 -0.51 18.63 -3.76
N ARG A 323 -0.44 18.89 -2.45
CA ARG A 323 0.32 20.02 -1.90
C ARG A 323 1.82 19.76 -1.81
N LEU A 324 2.23 18.50 -1.79
CA LEU A 324 3.61 18.04 -1.71
C LEU A 324 4.05 17.49 -3.08
N ALA A 325 5.20 17.92 -3.59
CA ALA A 325 5.71 17.48 -4.89
C ALA A 325 7.23 17.30 -4.89
N VAL A 326 7.70 16.24 -5.57
CA VAL A 326 9.12 15.97 -5.85
C VAL A 326 9.48 16.57 -7.21
N ASN A 327 10.64 17.20 -7.33
CA ASN A 327 11.13 17.71 -8.61
C ASN A 327 11.57 16.53 -9.52
N PRO A 328 10.95 16.32 -10.70
CA PRO A 328 11.27 15.19 -11.58
C PRO A 328 12.63 15.31 -12.29
N SER A 329 13.37 16.40 -12.07
CA SER A 329 14.72 16.62 -12.61
C SER A 329 15.84 16.47 -11.56
N ASP A 330 15.48 16.46 -10.28
CA ASP A 330 16.38 16.37 -9.12
C ASP A 330 15.52 15.99 -7.90
N ASN A 331 15.48 14.72 -7.55
CA ASN A 331 14.62 14.24 -6.48
C ASN A 331 15.17 14.49 -5.05
N GLY A 332 16.31 15.18 -4.92
CA GLY A 332 16.70 15.83 -3.68
C GLY A 332 15.81 17.03 -3.36
N THR A 333 15.34 17.74 -4.40
CA THR A 333 14.46 18.90 -4.26
C THR A 333 12.98 18.51 -4.14
N LEU A 334 12.32 19.02 -3.10
CA LEU A 334 10.87 18.92 -2.91
C LEU A 334 10.26 20.29 -2.60
N LEU A 335 9.00 20.47 -2.97
CA LEU A 335 8.17 21.63 -2.59
C LEU A 335 6.93 21.20 -1.82
N LEU A 336 6.57 21.98 -0.80
CA LEU A 336 5.37 21.82 0.03
C LEU A 336 4.57 23.12 0.05
N GLY A 337 3.37 23.08 -0.49
CA GLY A 337 2.34 24.09 -0.28
C GLY A 337 1.70 23.94 1.10
N THR A 338 1.74 24.96 1.95
CA THR A 338 1.14 24.89 3.29
C THR A 338 -0.21 25.61 3.35
N ARG A 339 -0.95 25.39 4.44
CA ARG A 339 -2.26 26.02 4.68
C ARG A 339 -2.18 27.44 5.21
N LYS A 340 -1.16 27.77 6.01
CA LYS A 340 -1.06 29.05 6.75
C LYS A 340 0.35 29.64 6.77
N ASN A 341 1.30 29.09 6.00
CA ASN A 341 2.74 29.42 6.10
C ASN A 341 3.42 29.54 4.73
N GLY A 342 2.67 29.73 3.64
CA GLY A 342 3.20 29.86 2.27
C GLY A 342 3.85 28.59 1.71
N LEU A 343 4.73 28.76 0.72
CA LEU A 343 5.46 27.67 0.06
C LEU A 343 6.77 27.35 0.77
N TRP A 344 7.10 26.06 0.93
CA TRP A 344 8.34 25.57 1.56
C TRP A 344 9.11 24.65 0.61
N ARG A 345 10.44 24.59 0.77
CA ARG A 345 11.37 23.77 -0.03
C ARG A 345 12.29 22.92 0.87
N SER A 346 12.50 21.68 0.44
CA SER A 346 13.60 20.78 0.84
C SER A 346 14.59 20.67 -0.31
N ASN A 347 15.88 20.48 -0.03
CA ASN A 347 16.92 20.14 -1.03
C ASN A 347 17.67 18.84 -0.67
N ASP A 348 17.16 18.05 0.28
CA ASP A 348 17.87 16.92 0.91
C ASP A 348 16.96 15.69 1.13
N HIS A 349 16.02 15.45 0.20
CA HIS A 349 15.00 14.41 0.31
C HIS A 349 14.09 14.54 1.55
N GLY A 350 13.70 15.77 1.88
CA GLY A 350 12.73 16.06 2.94
C GLY A 350 13.28 15.92 4.36
N ALA A 351 14.61 16.01 4.54
CA ALA A 351 15.25 15.97 5.84
C ALA A 351 15.24 17.35 6.52
N THR A 352 15.47 18.43 5.78
CA THR A 352 15.33 19.82 6.24
C THR A 352 14.44 20.64 5.32
N TRP A 353 13.77 21.65 5.89
CA TRP A 353 12.77 22.45 5.17
C TRP A 353 12.94 23.95 5.48
N SER A 354 12.77 24.78 4.45
CA SER A 354 12.87 26.24 4.53
C SER A 354 11.75 26.92 3.74
N GLN A 355 11.27 28.08 4.20
CA GLN A 355 10.23 28.82 3.47
C GLN A 355 10.82 29.45 2.18
N VAL A 356 10.10 29.34 1.07
CA VAL A 356 10.46 29.99 -0.20
C VAL A 356 10.18 31.49 -0.08
N SER A 357 11.20 32.25 0.31
CA SER A 357 11.11 33.69 0.57
C SER A 357 10.60 34.51 -0.63
N SER A 358 10.82 34.04 -1.86
CA SER A 358 10.34 34.70 -3.09
C SER A 358 8.91 34.35 -3.52
N PHE A 359 8.25 33.34 -2.92
CA PHE A 359 6.86 33.03 -3.26
C PHE A 359 5.91 34.08 -2.63
N PRO A 360 4.98 34.71 -3.38
CA PRO A 360 4.27 35.91 -2.89
C PRO A 360 3.31 35.64 -1.73
N VAL A 361 2.71 34.45 -1.63
CA VAL A 361 1.76 34.11 -0.56
C VAL A 361 2.49 33.50 0.63
N LYS A 362 2.27 34.04 1.83
CA LYS A 362 2.98 33.69 3.07
C LYS A 362 2.12 33.06 4.15
N ASP A 363 0.82 33.15 4.01
CA ASP A 363 -0.20 32.86 5.01
C ASP A 363 -1.26 31.90 4.44
N GLY A 364 -2.54 32.09 4.79
CA GLY A 364 -3.67 31.33 4.26
C GLY A 364 -4.32 31.90 3.00
N ALA A 365 -3.82 33.00 2.42
CA ALA A 365 -4.46 33.74 1.33
C ALA A 365 -5.92 34.15 1.64
N GLY A 366 -6.66 34.67 0.65
CA GLY A 366 -8.03 35.16 0.80
C GLY A 366 -9.11 34.12 1.16
N SER A 367 -8.74 32.85 1.40
CA SER A 367 -9.64 31.80 1.92
C SER A 367 -9.26 31.25 3.30
N GLY A 368 -8.02 31.49 3.77
CA GLY A 368 -7.46 30.84 4.96
C GLY A 368 -6.89 29.42 4.74
N ALA A 369 -6.97 28.86 3.53
CA ALA A 369 -6.52 27.50 3.22
C ALA A 369 -5.18 27.40 2.44
N GLY A 370 -4.57 28.53 2.08
CA GLY A 370 -3.22 28.62 1.54
C GLY A 370 -3.06 28.03 0.15
N ILE A 371 -2.06 27.16 -0.04
CA ILE A 371 -1.68 26.60 -1.34
C ILE A 371 -2.39 25.27 -1.59
N SER A 372 -3.31 25.24 -2.55
CA SER A 372 -4.08 24.06 -2.96
C SER A 372 -3.22 22.93 -3.53
N PHE A 373 -2.26 23.24 -4.41
CA PHE A 373 -1.43 22.23 -5.07
C PHE A 373 -0.07 22.79 -5.54
N VAL A 374 0.89 21.89 -5.79
CA VAL A 374 2.18 22.19 -6.45
C VAL A 374 2.42 21.22 -7.60
N THR A 375 2.67 21.75 -8.81
CA THR A 375 2.81 20.95 -10.04
C THR A 375 4.09 21.34 -10.78
N TYR A 376 5.07 20.43 -10.82
CA TYR A 376 6.28 20.59 -11.62
C TYR A 376 6.00 20.47 -13.12
N GLY A 377 6.82 21.11 -13.94
CA GLY A 377 6.93 20.82 -15.36
C GLY A 377 7.57 19.43 -15.62
N PRO A 378 7.68 19.01 -16.90
CA PRO A 378 8.34 17.76 -17.26
C PRO A 378 9.82 17.75 -16.84
N ALA A 379 10.43 16.57 -16.73
CA ALA A 379 11.86 16.46 -16.41
C ALA A 379 12.74 17.30 -17.38
N GLY A 380 13.72 18.00 -16.83
CA GLY A 380 14.53 19.00 -17.53
C GLY A 380 13.90 20.41 -17.59
N SER A 381 12.60 20.56 -17.29
CA SER A 381 11.95 21.85 -17.18
C SER A 381 12.29 22.55 -15.87
N ARG A 382 12.46 23.88 -15.92
CA ARG A 382 12.55 24.75 -14.73
C ARG A 382 11.19 25.35 -14.33
N THR A 383 10.12 24.95 -15.01
CA THR A 383 8.77 25.46 -14.75
C THR A 383 8.15 24.78 -13.53
N VAL A 384 7.52 25.57 -12.68
CA VAL A 384 6.70 25.09 -11.55
C VAL A 384 5.42 25.92 -11.49
N TYR A 385 4.28 25.26 -11.35
CA TYR A 385 2.98 25.87 -11.10
C TYR A 385 2.57 25.66 -9.65
N VAL A 386 1.94 26.66 -9.04
CA VAL A 386 1.42 26.60 -7.67
C VAL A 386 0.00 27.16 -7.66
N GLY A 387 -0.96 26.32 -7.30
CA GLY A 387 -2.36 26.71 -7.12
C GLY A 387 -2.58 27.25 -5.71
N VAL A 388 -3.20 28.41 -5.60
CA VAL A 388 -3.51 29.07 -4.33
C VAL A 388 -5.02 29.19 -4.18
N ALA A 389 -5.53 28.89 -2.98
CA ALA A 389 -6.92 29.08 -2.60
C ALA A 389 -7.23 30.57 -2.41
N ASP A 390 -7.17 31.35 -3.50
CA ASP A 390 -7.50 32.77 -3.56
C ASP A 390 -8.37 33.05 -4.78
N ARG A 391 -9.37 33.93 -4.64
CA ARG A 391 -10.31 34.27 -5.72
C ARG A 391 -9.80 35.37 -6.65
N SER A 392 -8.71 36.05 -6.30
CA SER A 392 -8.12 37.15 -7.08
C SER A 392 -6.93 36.71 -7.94
N ALA A 393 -6.06 35.85 -7.39
CA ALA A 393 -4.93 35.25 -8.09
C ALA A 393 -4.74 33.80 -7.61
N SER A 394 -5.34 32.87 -8.35
CA SER A 394 -5.42 31.44 -8.05
C SER A 394 -4.23 30.62 -8.57
N LEU A 395 -3.49 31.11 -9.56
CA LEU A 395 -2.37 30.38 -10.17
C LEU A 395 -1.09 31.23 -10.31
N TYR A 396 0.00 30.72 -9.73
CA TYR A 396 1.34 31.27 -9.87
C TYR A 396 2.24 30.32 -10.67
N ARG A 397 3.21 30.89 -11.38
CA ARG A 397 4.22 30.16 -12.17
C ARG A 397 5.62 30.71 -11.88
N SER A 398 6.57 29.81 -11.72
CA SER A 398 8.00 30.05 -11.90
C SER A 398 8.48 29.39 -13.19
N THR A 399 9.54 29.93 -13.80
CA THR A 399 10.27 29.32 -14.93
C THR A 399 11.77 29.14 -14.64
N ASP A 400 12.17 29.26 -13.37
CA ASP A 400 13.56 29.30 -12.91
C ASP A 400 13.81 28.41 -11.66
N GLY A 401 13.04 27.33 -11.51
CA GLY A 401 13.15 26.38 -10.39
C GLY A 401 12.46 26.84 -9.09
N GLY A 402 11.61 27.86 -9.17
CA GLY A 402 11.00 28.52 -8.02
C GLY A 402 11.89 29.56 -7.37
N SER A 403 12.75 30.22 -8.14
CA SER A 403 13.60 31.32 -7.68
C SER A 403 12.83 32.64 -7.75
N THR A 404 12.13 32.91 -8.85
CA THR A 404 11.14 33.99 -9.02
C THR A 404 9.76 33.43 -9.37
N TRP A 405 8.72 34.22 -9.11
CA TRP A 405 7.32 33.81 -9.24
C TRP A 405 6.47 34.96 -9.79
N GLN A 406 5.55 34.64 -10.70
CA GLN A 406 4.54 35.56 -11.23
C GLN A 406 3.16 34.91 -11.23
N ALA A 407 2.10 35.70 -11.06
CA ALA A 407 0.75 35.24 -11.37
C ALA A 407 0.66 34.93 -12.88
N VAL A 408 -0.04 33.85 -13.26
CA VAL A 408 -0.22 33.51 -14.68
C VAL A 408 -1.19 34.52 -15.33
N PRO A 409 -0.79 35.24 -16.40
CA PRO A 409 -1.68 36.20 -17.06
C PRO A 409 -2.94 35.52 -17.62
N GLY A 410 -4.07 36.24 -17.61
CA GLY A 410 -5.34 35.78 -18.18
C GLY A 410 -6.07 34.68 -17.40
N GLN A 411 -5.58 34.30 -16.21
CA GLN A 411 -6.21 33.26 -15.38
C GLN A 411 -7.65 33.63 -14.95
N PRO A 412 -8.53 32.63 -14.76
CA PRO A 412 -9.87 32.85 -14.25
C PRO A 412 -9.84 33.28 -12.77
N THR A 413 -10.81 34.12 -12.39
CA THR A 413 -10.98 34.68 -11.05
C THR A 413 -12.38 34.36 -10.48
N GLY A 414 -12.59 34.65 -9.20
CA GLY A 414 -13.85 34.42 -8.49
C GLY A 414 -14.03 33.00 -7.91
N GLN A 415 -13.18 32.05 -8.28
CA GLN A 415 -13.22 30.66 -7.82
C GLN A 415 -11.88 30.22 -7.22
N LEU A 416 -11.89 29.15 -6.43
CA LEU A 416 -10.77 28.54 -5.74
C LEU A 416 -10.31 27.29 -6.51
N PRO A 417 -9.01 27.12 -6.80
CA PRO A 417 -8.51 25.96 -7.52
C PRO A 417 -8.42 24.73 -6.59
N GLN A 418 -8.84 23.57 -7.09
CA GLN A 418 -8.73 22.29 -6.38
C GLN A 418 -7.48 21.52 -6.83
N HIS A 419 -7.32 21.31 -8.14
CA HIS A 419 -6.19 20.58 -8.73
C HIS A 419 -5.67 21.27 -9.99
N GLY A 420 -4.41 21.01 -10.34
CA GLY A 420 -3.79 21.49 -11.57
C GLY A 420 -2.85 20.44 -12.15
N VAL A 421 -3.29 19.73 -13.20
CA VAL A 421 -2.55 18.59 -13.78
C VAL A 421 -2.01 18.96 -15.15
N LEU A 422 -0.71 18.77 -15.35
CA LEU A 422 -0.04 19.02 -16.62
C LEU A 422 -0.27 17.84 -17.58
N SER A 423 -0.59 18.16 -18.83
CA SER A 423 -0.72 17.20 -19.93
C SER A 423 0.58 17.06 -20.71
N GLY A 424 0.75 15.93 -21.40
CA GLY A 424 1.90 15.69 -22.30
C GLY A 424 1.96 16.60 -23.53
N ASP A 425 0.91 17.39 -23.81
CA ASP A 425 0.95 18.47 -24.80
C ASP A 425 1.51 19.80 -24.23
N GLY A 426 1.93 19.80 -22.95
CA GLY A 426 2.45 20.96 -22.23
C GLY A 426 1.37 21.86 -21.60
N SER A 427 0.08 21.57 -21.82
CA SER A 427 -1.03 22.34 -21.26
C SER A 427 -1.29 22.00 -19.80
N LEU A 428 -1.77 22.97 -19.02
CA LEU A 428 -2.23 22.76 -17.65
C LEU A 428 -3.75 22.71 -17.64
N TYR A 429 -4.32 21.59 -17.18
CA TYR A 429 -5.74 21.49 -16.85
C TYR A 429 -5.96 21.86 -15.38
N LEU A 430 -7.04 22.58 -15.08
CA LEU A 430 -7.38 23.00 -13.71
C LEU A 430 -8.87 22.84 -13.43
N THR A 431 -9.19 22.44 -12.20
CA THR A 431 -10.55 22.35 -11.65
C THR A 431 -10.76 23.38 -10.54
N TYR A 432 -11.97 23.93 -10.47
CA TYR A 432 -12.31 25.06 -9.60
C TYR A 432 -13.66 24.88 -8.91
N THR A 433 -13.78 25.45 -7.71
CA THR A 433 -14.98 25.51 -6.86
C THR A 433 -15.21 26.92 -6.31
N ASN A 434 -16.43 27.27 -5.89
CA ASN A 434 -16.72 28.57 -5.26
C ASN A 434 -16.48 28.58 -3.73
N ALA A 435 -16.51 27.42 -3.07
CA ALA A 435 -16.13 27.18 -1.67
C ALA A 435 -14.98 26.16 -1.59
N LEU A 436 -14.39 25.96 -0.40
CA LEU A 436 -13.21 25.11 -0.23
C LEU A 436 -13.46 23.61 -0.49
N GLY A 437 -14.67 23.12 -0.20
CA GLY A 437 -14.93 21.68 -0.12
C GLY A 437 -14.40 21.05 1.17
N PRO A 438 -14.65 19.76 1.44
CA PRO A 438 -15.43 18.85 0.60
C PRO A 438 -16.93 19.17 0.57
N ASN A 439 -17.43 20.02 1.46
CA ASN A 439 -18.82 20.49 1.52
C ASN A 439 -18.96 21.99 1.21
N GLY A 440 -20.20 22.44 1.02
CA GLY A 440 -20.58 23.85 0.87
C GLY A 440 -20.37 24.42 -0.54
N VAL A 441 -20.04 23.58 -1.53
CA VAL A 441 -19.75 23.98 -2.90
C VAL A 441 -21.04 24.06 -3.71
N THR A 442 -21.26 25.20 -4.38
CA THR A 442 -22.49 25.48 -5.14
C THR A 442 -22.21 26.03 -6.55
N GLY A 443 -20.96 25.96 -6.99
CA GLY A 443 -20.51 26.39 -8.31
C GLY A 443 -19.02 26.08 -8.53
N GLY A 444 -18.60 26.02 -9.78
CA GLY A 444 -17.21 25.71 -10.15
C GLY A 444 -16.95 25.85 -11.64
N SER A 445 -15.79 25.40 -12.11
CA SER A 445 -15.46 25.32 -13.54
C SER A 445 -14.27 24.41 -13.80
N VAL A 446 -14.03 24.08 -15.07
CA VAL A 446 -12.82 23.40 -15.56
C VAL A 446 -12.19 24.25 -16.66
N TRP A 447 -10.87 24.45 -16.59
CA TRP A 447 -10.11 25.26 -17.53
C TRP A 447 -8.92 24.51 -18.11
N LYS A 448 -8.62 24.79 -19.38
CA LYS A 448 -7.33 24.48 -20.01
C LYS A 448 -6.54 25.78 -20.18
N HIS A 449 -5.33 25.82 -19.64
CA HIS A 449 -4.33 26.82 -19.95
C HIS A 449 -3.29 26.22 -20.90
N THR A 450 -2.95 26.94 -21.97
CA THR A 450 -1.89 26.56 -22.91
C THR A 450 -0.69 27.49 -22.69
N PRO A 451 0.42 27.04 -22.09
CA PRO A 451 1.55 27.92 -21.77
C PRO A 451 2.34 28.43 -22.97
N ALA A 452 2.20 27.81 -24.14
CA ALA A 452 2.96 28.12 -25.35
C ALA A 452 2.50 29.41 -26.06
N ASP A 453 1.19 29.70 -26.05
CA ASP A 453 0.56 30.92 -26.56
C ASP A 453 -0.02 31.80 -25.44
N GLY A 454 -0.10 31.27 -24.22
CA GLY A 454 -0.69 31.94 -23.06
C GLY A 454 -2.21 31.79 -22.96
N ALA A 455 -2.85 31.01 -23.85
CA ALA A 455 -4.30 30.95 -23.96
C ALA A 455 -4.96 30.32 -22.73
N TRP A 456 -6.22 30.70 -22.51
CA TRP A 456 -7.11 30.14 -21.49
C TRP A 456 -8.45 29.80 -22.13
N ARG A 457 -8.92 28.56 -21.93
CA ARG A 457 -10.21 28.07 -22.43
C ARG A 457 -11.00 27.45 -21.30
N ASN A 458 -12.23 27.92 -21.10
CA ASN A 458 -13.20 27.21 -20.26
C ASN A 458 -13.61 25.93 -21.01
N VAL A 459 -13.45 24.79 -20.35
CA VAL A 459 -13.73 23.44 -20.85
C VAL A 459 -14.67 22.69 -19.89
N SER A 460 -15.47 23.41 -19.10
CA SER A 460 -16.40 22.83 -18.13
C SER A 460 -17.39 21.87 -18.81
N PRO A 461 -17.53 20.61 -18.35
CA PRO A 461 -18.46 19.64 -18.95
C PRO A 461 -19.93 20.05 -18.92
N SER A 462 -20.30 20.86 -17.93
CA SER A 462 -21.67 21.24 -17.62
C SER A 462 -21.69 22.51 -16.76
N GLN A 463 -22.90 22.96 -16.38
CA GLN A 463 -23.15 24.07 -15.46
C GLN A 463 -24.25 23.65 -14.47
N GLY A 464 -24.22 24.20 -13.25
CA GLY A 464 -25.25 23.96 -12.23
C GLY A 464 -24.78 24.37 -10.84
N GLY A 465 -25.60 24.04 -9.82
CA GLY A 465 -25.35 24.36 -8.41
C GLY A 465 -24.34 23.44 -7.72
N TYR A 466 -23.19 23.18 -8.36
CA TYR A 466 -22.15 22.26 -7.91
C TYR A 466 -20.79 22.67 -8.50
N GLY A 467 -19.69 22.17 -7.94
CA GLY A 467 -18.33 22.46 -8.40
C GLY A 467 -17.69 21.33 -9.20
N PHE A 468 -16.42 21.49 -9.54
CA PHE A 468 -15.56 20.43 -10.07
C PHE A 468 -14.31 20.31 -9.22
N SER A 469 -13.90 19.08 -8.87
CA SER A 469 -12.71 18.84 -8.03
C SER A 469 -11.77 17.84 -8.70
N GLY A 470 -11.96 16.54 -8.48
CA GLY A 470 -11.00 15.54 -8.93
C GLY A 470 -10.70 15.65 -10.42
N LEU A 471 -9.42 15.58 -10.76
CA LEU A 471 -8.88 15.85 -12.08
C LEU A 471 -7.76 14.86 -12.39
N ALA A 472 -7.87 14.14 -13.50
CA ALA A 472 -6.81 13.29 -14.00
C ALA A 472 -6.64 13.48 -15.51
N VAL A 473 -5.40 13.52 -15.98
CA VAL A 473 -5.02 13.53 -17.40
C VAL A 473 -4.34 12.19 -17.69
N ASP A 474 -4.68 11.55 -18.81
CA ASP A 474 -4.04 10.31 -19.25
C ASP A 474 -2.62 10.60 -19.78
N PRO A 475 -1.55 10.14 -19.10
CA PRO A 475 -0.17 10.45 -19.52
C PRO A 475 0.20 9.84 -20.88
N ARG A 476 -0.53 8.82 -21.33
CA ARG A 476 -0.37 8.16 -22.64
C ARG A 476 -1.20 8.83 -23.73
N LYS A 477 -2.18 9.68 -23.38
CA LYS A 477 -3.10 10.34 -24.30
C LYS A 477 -3.38 11.79 -23.84
N PRO A 478 -2.55 12.78 -24.20
CA PRO A 478 -2.65 14.17 -23.74
C PRO A 478 -4.03 14.87 -23.85
N SER A 479 -4.87 14.47 -24.82
CA SER A 479 -6.23 14.98 -25.00
C SER A 479 -7.30 14.26 -24.16
N THR A 480 -6.94 13.19 -23.46
CA THR A 480 -7.85 12.41 -22.60
C THR A 480 -7.75 12.89 -21.17
N VAL A 481 -8.87 13.42 -20.66
CA VAL A 481 -8.97 14.02 -19.32
C VAL A 481 -10.24 13.50 -18.67
N MET A 482 -10.20 13.30 -17.36
CA MET A 482 -11.37 13.00 -16.54
C MET A 482 -11.51 14.02 -15.43
N VAL A 483 -12.75 14.39 -15.11
CA VAL A 483 -13.08 15.25 -13.97
C VAL A 483 -14.31 14.75 -13.22
N THR A 484 -14.38 15.04 -11.93
CA THR A 484 -15.57 14.80 -11.09
C THR A 484 -16.29 16.11 -10.76
N THR A 485 -17.59 16.03 -10.49
CA THR A 485 -18.28 17.10 -9.76
C THR A 485 -18.00 16.99 -8.26
N LEU A 486 -18.29 18.08 -7.54
CA LEU A 486 -18.31 18.13 -6.08
C LEU A 486 -19.60 18.82 -5.62
N ASP A 487 -20.28 18.23 -4.63
CA ASP A 487 -21.56 18.67 -4.06
C ASP A 487 -22.76 18.67 -5.04
N ARG A 488 -22.74 17.84 -6.10
CA ARG A 488 -23.94 17.58 -6.92
C ARG A 488 -24.85 16.57 -6.21
N TRP A 489 -25.39 16.96 -5.06
CA TRP A 489 -26.23 16.13 -4.18
C TRP A 489 -27.50 15.59 -4.84
N TRP A 490 -27.94 16.15 -5.97
CA TRP A 490 -29.00 15.60 -6.80
C TRP A 490 -28.68 15.72 -8.31
N PRO A 491 -28.89 14.66 -9.12
CA PRO A 491 -29.33 13.32 -8.71
C PRO A 491 -28.24 12.52 -7.98
N GLN A 492 -26.96 12.80 -8.28
CA GLN A 492 -25.75 12.31 -7.61
C GLN A 492 -24.52 13.00 -8.25
N ASP A 493 -23.34 12.91 -7.62
CA ASP A 493 -22.09 13.38 -8.22
C ASP A 493 -21.77 12.63 -9.53
N GLU A 494 -21.06 13.30 -10.45
CA GLU A 494 -20.83 12.85 -11.82
C GLU A 494 -19.34 12.63 -12.09
N ILE A 495 -19.03 11.70 -13.00
CA ILE A 495 -17.68 11.52 -13.54
C ILE A 495 -17.76 11.81 -15.04
N TYR A 496 -17.04 12.84 -15.50
CA TYR A 496 -16.96 13.21 -16.90
C TYR A 496 -15.63 12.75 -17.50
N ARG A 497 -15.65 12.28 -18.75
CA ARG A 497 -14.46 11.92 -19.53
C ARG A 497 -14.48 12.58 -20.91
N THR A 498 -13.35 13.15 -21.32
CA THR A 498 -13.11 13.69 -22.67
C THR A 498 -11.95 12.94 -23.32
N THR A 499 -11.90 12.95 -24.66
CA THR A 499 -10.77 12.48 -25.47
C THR A 499 -10.30 13.53 -26.49
N ASP A 500 -10.89 14.72 -26.49
CA ASP A 500 -10.65 15.82 -27.44
C ASP A 500 -10.18 17.11 -26.73
N GLY A 501 -9.57 16.93 -25.55
CA GLY A 501 -8.98 17.98 -24.74
C GLY A 501 -9.98 18.86 -23.99
N GLY A 502 -11.23 18.41 -23.84
CA GLY A 502 -12.32 19.14 -23.17
C GLY A 502 -13.20 19.94 -24.13
N THR A 503 -13.27 19.54 -25.40
CA THR A 503 -14.21 20.10 -26.39
C THR A 503 -15.57 19.43 -26.32
N THR A 504 -15.60 18.12 -26.07
CA THR A 504 -16.79 17.34 -25.72
C THR A 504 -16.50 16.45 -24.51
N TRP A 505 -17.55 16.08 -23.78
CA TRP A 505 -17.45 15.28 -22.56
C TRP A 505 -18.56 14.22 -22.52
N LYS A 506 -18.23 13.04 -21.99
CA LYS A 506 -19.15 11.93 -21.73
C LYS A 506 -19.37 11.81 -20.23
N ALA A 507 -20.63 11.86 -19.79
CA ALA A 507 -21.02 11.56 -18.42
C ALA A 507 -21.03 10.03 -18.20
N LEU A 508 -20.45 9.56 -17.08
CA LEU A 508 -20.22 8.14 -16.80
C LEU A 508 -21.16 7.57 -15.72
N ALA A 509 -21.90 8.39 -14.98
CA ALA A 509 -22.78 7.90 -13.91
C ALA A 509 -23.84 6.92 -14.43
N GLY A 510 -24.63 7.33 -15.44
CA GLY A 510 -25.72 6.55 -16.03
C GLY A 510 -25.32 5.63 -17.19
N THR A 511 -24.04 5.58 -17.57
CA THR A 511 -23.52 4.78 -18.70
C THR A 511 -22.51 3.71 -18.25
N SER A 512 -22.41 3.48 -16.94
CA SER A 512 -21.47 2.54 -16.32
C SER A 512 -22.16 1.62 -15.32
N VAL A 513 -21.68 0.38 -15.20
CA VAL A 513 -22.13 -0.58 -14.18
C VAL A 513 -21.26 -0.42 -12.93
N ARG A 514 -21.90 -0.46 -11.76
CA ARG A 514 -21.23 -0.42 -10.45
C ARG A 514 -21.54 -1.68 -9.66
N ASP A 515 -20.48 -2.36 -9.23
CA ASP A 515 -20.51 -3.52 -8.34
C ASP A 515 -20.23 -3.09 -6.89
N ALA A 516 -21.19 -3.37 -6.01
CA ALA A 516 -21.11 -3.11 -4.58
C ALA A 516 -20.72 -4.36 -3.75
N SER A 517 -20.46 -5.50 -4.37
CA SER A 517 -20.35 -6.81 -3.69
C SER A 517 -19.29 -6.86 -2.58
N ALA A 518 -18.19 -6.12 -2.72
CA ALA A 518 -17.11 -6.05 -1.73
C ALA A 518 -17.39 -5.09 -0.56
N ALA A 519 -18.41 -4.23 -0.64
CA ALA A 519 -18.83 -3.31 0.41
C ALA A 519 -20.34 -2.99 0.27
N PRO A 520 -21.25 -3.95 0.57
CA PRO A 520 -22.66 -3.85 0.17
C PRO A 520 -23.42 -2.64 0.73
N TYR A 521 -22.93 -2.06 1.83
CA TYR A 521 -23.51 -0.87 2.45
C TYR A 521 -23.31 0.43 1.65
N VAL A 522 -22.31 0.49 0.75
CA VAL A 522 -22.03 1.65 -0.10
C VAL A 522 -23.06 1.78 -1.24
N GLY A 523 -23.61 0.64 -1.70
CA GLY A 523 -24.53 0.59 -2.82
C GLY A 523 -23.86 0.88 -4.18
N THR A 524 -24.67 1.13 -5.20
CA THR A 524 -24.25 1.21 -6.62
C THR A 524 -24.31 2.62 -7.21
N GLY A 525 -24.49 3.65 -6.37
CA GLY A 525 -24.38 5.06 -6.77
C GLY A 525 -22.96 5.46 -7.14
N THR A 526 -22.77 6.66 -7.67
CA THR A 526 -21.42 7.19 -7.96
C THR A 526 -20.62 7.44 -6.69
N GLY A 527 -21.23 8.04 -5.67
CA GLY A 527 -20.58 8.48 -4.44
C GLY A 527 -20.84 9.96 -4.18
N HIS A 528 -20.03 10.54 -3.30
CA HIS A 528 -19.96 11.97 -3.00
C HIS A 528 -18.55 12.32 -2.52
N TRP A 529 -18.21 13.62 -2.46
CA TRP A 529 -16.88 14.14 -2.12
C TRP A 529 -15.76 13.56 -3.01
N MET A 530 -16.01 13.47 -4.31
CA MET A 530 -15.16 12.71 -5.24
C MET A 530 -13.89 13.49 -5.67
N THR A 531 -13.10 13.98 -4.71
CA THR A 531 -11.95 14.86 -4.96
C THR A 531 -10.70 14.11 -5.41
N ALA A 532 -10.47 12.90 -4.91
CA ALA A 532 -9.42 12.02 -5.41
C ALA A 532 -9.86 11.37 -6.73
N LEU A 533 -9.11 11.58 -7.82
CA LEU A 533 -9.32 10.93 -9.12
C LEU A 533 -7.95 10.66 -9.77
N ALA A 534 -7.70 9.43 -10.21
CA ALA A 534 -6.43 9.04 -10.83
C ALA A 534 -6.63 8.04 -11.98
N ILE A 535 -5.97 8.32 -13.12
CA ILE A 535 -5.81 7.38 -14.24
C ILE A 535 -4.42 6.74 -14.10
N ASP A 536 -4.32 5.43 -14.32
CA ASP A 536 -3.05 4.71 -14.26
C ASP A 536 -2.11 5.18 -15.39
N PRO A 537 -0.89 5.67 -15.11
CA PRO A 537 0.07 6.10 -16.13
C PRO A 537 0.43 5.00 -17.14
N PHE A 538 0.23 3.73 -16.77
CA PHE A 538 0.48 2.57 -17.62
C PHE A 538 -0.78 2.00 -18.27
N ASP A 539 -2.00 2.39 -17.85
CA ASP A 539 -3.27 1.90 -18.43
C ASP A 539 -4.41 2.93 -18.43
N SER A 540 -4.69 3.50 -19.61
CA SER A 540 -5.81 4.41 -19.90
C SER A 540 -7.20 3.94 -19.46
N GLY A 541 -7.39 2.63 -19.20
CA GLY A 541 -8.63 2.03 -18.71
C GLY A 541 -8.68 1.82 -17.20
N HIS A 542 -7.52 1.71 -16.53
CA HIS A 542 -7.45 1.54 -15.08
C HIS A 542 -7.56 2.93 -14.42
N VAL A 543 -8.69 3.15 -13.73
CA VAL A 543 -9.03 4.45 -13.13
C VAL A 543 -9.62 4.23 -11.75
N LEU A 544 -9.22 5.06 -10.80
CA LEU A 544 -9.74 5.06 -9.43
C LEU A 544 -10.25 6.44 -9.06
N TYR A 545 -11.32 6.50 -8.26
CA TYR A 545 -11.72 7.70 -7.57
C TYR A 545 -12.10 7.44 -6.10
N GLY A 546 -11.75 8.37 -5.23
CA GLY A 546 -12.13 8.36 -3.82
C GLY A 546 -13.51 8.96 -3.60
N THR A 547 -14.09 8.67 -2.44
CA THR A 547 -15.40 9.15 -1.99
C THR A 547 -15.38 9.24 -0.45
N GLY A 548 -16.42 9.83 0.15
CA GLY A 548 -16.66 9.74 1.60
C GLY A 548 -16.98 8.33 2.15
N ASN A 549 -16.82 7.25 1.36
CA ASN A 549 -16.94 5.86 1.81
C ASN A 549 -15.77 4.96 1.34
N GLY A 550 -14.66 5.54 0.85
CA GLY A 550 -13.53 4.82 0.26
C GLY A 550 -13.47 4.91 -1.28
N VAL A 551 -12.83 3.93 -1.92
CA VAL A 551 -12.41 3.98 -3.33
C VAL A 551 -13.24 3.09 -4.26
N LEU A 552 -13.68 3.65 -5.40
CA LEU A 552 -14.17 2.87 -6.54
C LEU A 552 -13.08 2.75 -7.62
N ARG A 553 -12.92 1.56 -8.19
CA ARG A 553 -11.94 1.24 -9.24
C ARG A 553 -12.62 0.65 -10.47
N SER A 554 -12.26 1.13 -11.66
CA SER A 554 -12.52 0.49 -12.95
C SER A 554 -11.22 -0.02 -13.57
N LYS A 555 -11.32 -1.06 -14.40
CA LYS A 555 -10.23 -1.57 -15.27
C LYS A 555 -10.49 -1.28 -16.76
N ASP A 556 -11.58 -0.61 -17.09
CA ASP A 556 -12.13 -0.41 -18.44
C ASP A 556 -12.87 0.93 -18.60
N ALA A 557 -12.48 1.97 -17.87
CA ALA A 557 -13.10 3.30 -17.94
C ALA A 557 -13.07 3.89 -19.37
N ASN A 558 -12.07 3.47 -20.15
CA ASN A 558 -11.89 3.76 -21.58
C ASN A 558 -12.89 3.06 -22.51
N ALA A 559 -13.70 2.09 -22.06
CA ALA A 559 -14.80 1.53 -22.85
C ALA A 559 -15.80 2.61 -23.27
N SER A 560 -15.96 3.65 -22.43
CA SER A 560 -16.75 4.83 -22.75
C SER A 560 -16.20 5.63 -23.95
N ASP A 561 -14.90 5.53 -24.29
CA ASP A 561 -14.28 6.24 -25.43
C ASP A 561 -14.94 5.81 -26.76
N SER A 562 -15.25 4.51 -26.91
CA SER A 562 -15.96 3.93 -28.06
C SER A 562 -17.49 3.83 -27.87
N GLY A 563 -18.03 4.33 -26.75
CA GLY A 563 -19.46 4.27 -26.44
C GLY A 563 -19.93 2.97 -25.80
N GLY A 564 -19.01 2.12 -25.32
CA GLY A 564 -19.32 0.97 -24.49
C GLY A 564 -19.51 1.33 -23.01
N THR A 565 -20.07 0.38 -22.26
CA THR A 565 -20.26 0.45 -20.81
C THR A 565 -18.95 0.22 -20.08
N SER A 566 -18.58 1.09 -19.12
CA SER A 566 -17.46 0.82 -18.20
C SER A 566 -17.93 0.19 -16.89
N HIS A 567 -17.07 -0.57 -16.23
CA HIS A 567 -17.38 -1.34 -15.03
C HIS A 567 -16.52 -0.87 -13.85
N TRP A 568 -17.17 -0.54 -12.74
CA TRP A 568 -16.55 -0.03 -11.52
C TRP A 568 -16.91 -0.95 -10.35
N SER A 569 -15.99 -1.15 -9.40
CA SER A 569 -16.26 -1.92 -8.18
C SER A 569 -15.74 -1.20 -6.94
N VAL A 570 -16.52 -1.24 -5.87
CA VAL A 570 -16.11 -0.84 -4.50
C VAL A 570 -15.01 -1.75 -3.95
N GLY A 571 -14.71 -2.88 -4.61
CA GLY A 571 -13.53 -3.69 -4.35
C GLY A 571 -12.20 -2.93 -4.52
N GLY A 572 -12.21 -1.71 -5.10
CA GLY A 572 -11.11 -0.76 -5.04
C GLY A 572 -10.72 -0.29 -3.63
N ALA A 573 -11.57 -0.49 -2.62
CA ALA A 573 -11.31 -0.11 -1.22
C ALA A 573 -10.81 -1.25 -0.32
N ARG A 574 -10.65 -2.48 -0.82
CA ARG A 574 -10.25 -3.65 0.01
C ARG A 574 -8.94 -3.40 0.76
N GLY A 575 -8.87 -3.77 2.04
CA GLY A 575 -7.69 -3.56 2.89
C GLY A 575 -7.52 -2.13 3.43
N LEU A 576 -8.32 -1.18 2.97
CA LEU A 576 -8.47 0.16 3.57
C LEU A 576 -9.69 0.12 4.50
N GLU A 577 -9.52 0.59 5.72
CA GLU A 577 -10.52 0.51 6.80
C GLU A 577 -10.45 1.83 7.59
N GLU A 578 -11.43 2.70 7.42
CA GLU A 578 -11.32 4.13 7.75
C GLU A 578 -12.50 4.65 8.59
N THR A 579 -13.31 3.75 9.14
CA THR A 579 -14.47 4.11 9.98
C THR A 579 -14.06 4.61 11.37
N ALA A 580 -14.62 5.74 11.80
CA ALA A 580 -14.54 6.18 13.19
C ALA A 580 -15.41 5.28 14.09
N LEU A 581 -14.78 4.37 14.84
CA LEU A 581 -15.44 3.57 15.89
C LEU A 581 -15.74 4.45 17.11
N LEU A 582 -16.99 4.44 17.57
CA LEU A 582 -17.45 5.24 18.71
C LEU A 582 -17.79 4.37 19.93
N ASP A 583 -18.34 3.17 19.72
CA ASP A 583 -18.61 2.17 20.77
C ASP A 583 -18.73 0.75 20.17
N ALA A 584 -18.58 -0.31 20.97
CA ALA A 584 -18.69 -1.69 20.51
C ALA A 584 -19.01 -2.70 21.63
N ILE A 585 -19.91 -3.65 21.34
CA ILE A 585 -20.29 -4.75 22.23
C ILE A 585 -20.01 -6.13 21.63
N ALA A 586 -19.74 -7.11 22.49
CA ALA A 586 -19.57 -8.53 22.14
C ALA A 586 -20.56 -9.41 22.95
N PRO A 587 -21.86 -9.44 22.57
CA PRO A 587 -22.90 -10.11 23.34
C PRO A 587 -22.77 -11.65 23.27
N PRO A 588 -22.77 -12.37 24.42
CA PRO A 588 -22.53 -13.80 24.43
C PRO A 588 -23.65 -14.59 23.75
N GLY A 589 -23.27 -15.49 22.84
CA GLY A 589 -24.21 -16.30 22.04
C GLY A 589 -24.84 -15.56 20.84
N GLY A 590 -24.42 -14.33 20.57
CA GLY A 590 -24.88 -13.51 19.44
C GLY A 590 -23.86 -13.40 18.30
N ALA A 591 -23.79 -12.19 17.71
CA ALA A 591 -22.73 -11.81 16.78
C ALA A 591 -21.37 -11.71 17.51
N GLN A 592 -20.25 -11.78 16.79
CA GLN A 592 -18.92 -11.67 17.38
C GLN A 592 -18.67 -10.26 17.94
N VAL A 593 -19.04 -9.23 17.18
CA VAL A 593 -19.05 -7.82 17.60
C VAL A 593 -20.24 -7.10 16.97
N ILE A 594 -20.83 -6.14 17.67
CA ILE A 594 -21.74 -5.14 17.10
C ILE A 594 -21.16 -3.76 17.41
N THR A 595 -20.96 -2.95 16.37
CA THR A 595 -20.29 -1.64 16.44
C THR A 595 -21.27 -0.49 16.37
N ALA A 596 -20.91 0.63 16.98
CA ALA A 596 -21.49 1.95 16.80
C ALA A 596 -20.41 2.86 16.20
N MET A 597 -20.72 3.52 15.09
CA MET A 597 -19.73 4.25 14.28
C MET A 597 -20.26 5.61 13.82
N GLY A 598 -19.32 6.52 13.53
CA GLY A 598 -19.57 7.72 12.74
C GLY A 598 -19.87 7.38 11.28
N ASP A 599 -20.73 8.19 10.65
CA ASP A 599 -21.20 8.22 9.25
C ASP A 599 -21.91 6.95 8.72
N GLN A 600 -21.42 5.77 9.11
CA GLN A 600 -21.98 4.45 8.84
C GLN A 600 -23.02 4.01 9.87
N GLY A 601 -23.10 4.66 11.02
CA GLY A 601 -23.97 4.29 12.13
C GLY A 601 -23.50 3.04 12.89
N GLY A 602 -22.90 2.07 12.20
CA GLY A 602 -22.35 0.84 12.78
C GLY A 602 -22.85 -0.43 12.10
N PHE A 603 -22.30 -1.57 12.50
CA PHE A 603 -22.51 -2.86 11.84
C PHE A 603 -22.68 -4.01 12.84
N ARG A 604 -23.28 -5.10 12.37
CA ARG A 604 -23.28 -6.41 13.05
C ARG A 604 -22.27 -7.31 12.36
N HIS A 605 -21.22 -7.72 13.08
CA HIS A 605 -20.21 -8.65 12.59
C HIS A 605 -20.48 -10.06 13.13
N ASP A 606 -21.22 -10.88 12.37
CA ASP A 606 -21.36 -12.31 12.65
C ASP A 606 -20.05 -13.09 12.38
N SER A 607 -19.16 -12.52 11.54
CA SER A 607 -17.74 -12.85 11.45
C SER A 607 -16.92 -11.55 11.35
N LEU A 608 -15.72 -11.52 11.94
CA LEU A 608 -14.76 -10.42 11.77
C LEU A 608 -14.01 -10.47 10.41
N THR A 609 -14.04 -11.59 9.69
CA THR A 609 -13.36 -11.77 8.38
C THR A 609 -14.23 -11.48 7.17
N GLU A 610 -15.54 -11.31 7.37
CA GLU A 610 -16.50 -11.09 6.30
C GLU A 610 -17.10 -9.68 6.42
N VAL A 611 -17.31 -9.01 5.29
CA VAL A 611 -17.95 -7.69 5.28
C VAL A 611 -19.43 -7.83 5.63
N PRO A 612 -19.97 -7.08 6.61
CA PRO A 612 -21.37 -7.10 6.96
C PRO A 612 -22.29 -6.82 5.76
N ALA A 613 -23.41 -7.55 5.69
CA ALA A 613 -24.40 -7.42 4.61
C ALA A 613 -25.12 -6.04 4.55
N GLY A 614 -24.84 -5.14 5.51
CA GLY A 614 -25.31 -3.77 5.53
C GLY A 614 -25.14 -3.11 6.92
N ARG A 615 -25.34 -1.79 6.95
CA ARG A 615 -25.38 -0.97 8.18
C ARG A 615 -26.54 -1.38 9.10
N LEU A 616 -26.40 -1.10 10.39
CA LEU A 616 -27.50 -1.13 11.36
C LEU A 616 -28.63 -0.17 10.91
N LYS A 617 -29.87 -0.65 10.94
CA LYS A 617 -31.05 0.04 10.38
C LYS A 617 -32.25 -0.07 11.32
N ASN A 618 -33.34 0.63 10.97
CA ASN A 618 -34.57 0.74 11.75
C ASN A 618 -34.35 1.17 13.22
N PRO A 619 -34.07 2.46 13.50
CA PRO A 619 -33.85 3.56 12.56
C PRO A 619 -32.47 3.49 11.90
N MET A 620 -32.34 4.04 10.68
CA MET A 620 -31.02 4.31 10.12
C MET A 620 -30.41 5.50 10.87
N MET A 621 -29.17 5.35 11.35
CA MET A 621 -28.40 6.44 11.95
C MET A 621 -27.22 6.79 11.04
N ALA A 622 -26.87 8.07 10.98
CA ALA A 622 -25.61 8.52 10.42
C ALA A 622 -24.49 8.19 11.43
N ASN A 623 -24.63 8.67 12.67
CA ASN A 623 -23.72 8.35 13.76
C ASN A 623 -24.51 7.61 14.85
N SER A 624 -24.09 6.41 15.24
CA SER A 624 -24.48 5.84 16.55
C SER A 624 -23.33 6.08 17.52
N THR A 625 -23.62 6.64 18.69
CA THR A 625 -22.62 7.13 19.65
C THR A 625 -22.52 6.29 20.91
N GLY A 626 -23.30 5.20 20.99
CA GLY A 626 -23.29 4.26 22.11
C GLY A 626 -24.22 3.07 21.84
N ILE A 627 -23.83 1.88 22.31
CA ILE A 627 -24.57 0.63 22.16
C ILE A 627 -24.34 -0.28 23.38
N ASP A 628 -25.42 -0.85 23.94
CA ASP A 628 -25.33 -1.74 25.10
C ASP A 628 -26.35 -2.90 24.98
N PHE A 629 -26.16 -3.96 25.77
CA PHE A 629 -27.03 -5.13 25.83
C PHE A 629 -27.28 -5.59 27.27
N ALA A 630 -28.48 -6.10 27.54
CA ALA A 630 -28.77 -6.66 28.86
C ALA A 630 -27.97 -7.96 29.07
N GLN A 631 -26.95 -7.96 29.93
CA GLN A 631 -26.11 -9.14 30.19
C GLN A 631 -26.90 -10.40 30.60
N SER A 632 -28.07 -10.25 31.24
CA SER A 632 -28.99 -11.34 31.61
C SER A 632 -29.97 -11.75 30.50
N ASN A 633 -30.09 -10.96 29.43
CA ASN A 633 -30.87 -11.26 28.23
C ASN A 633 -30.18 -10.64 26.99
N PRO A 634 -29.09 -11.22 26.46
CA PRO A 634 -28.24 -10.57 25.46
C PRO A 634 -28.90 -10.31 24.09
N ALA A 635 -30.15 -10.74 23.88
CA ALA A 635 -30.96 -10.37 22.73
C ALA A 635 -31.60 -8.97 22.86
N LEU A 636 -31.80 -8.47 24.08
CA LEU A 636 -32.27 -7.12 24.36
C LEU A 636 -31.08 -6.15 24.27
N MET A 637 -31.09 -5.31 23.23
CA MET A 637 -30.05 -4.32 22.96
C MET A 637 -30.64 -2.91 22.91
N VAL A 638 -29.84 -1.91 23.23
CA VAL A 638 -30.14 -0.49 23.03
C VAL A 638 -29.01 0.19 22.27
N ARG A 639 -29.34 1.12 21.36
CA ARG A 639 -28.37 2.04 20.76
C ARG A 639 -28.92 3.45 20.64
N VAL A 640 -28.01 4.42 20.70
CA VAL A 640 -28.31 5.85 20.66
C VAL A 640 -27.50 6.55 19.57
N GLY A 641 -28.08 7.59 18.97
CA GLY A 641 -27.41 8.35 17.91
C GLY A 641 -28.33 9.26 17.12
N LYS A 642 -27.81 9.75 15.99
CA LYS A 642 -28.45 10.75 15.14
C LYS A 642 -28.94 10.13 13.84
N GLY A 643 -30.24 10.21 13.56
CA GLY A 643 -30.90 9.62 12.39
C GLY A 643 -31.68 10.66 11.58
N GLY A 644 -31.00 11.29 10.61
CA GLY A 644 -31.60 12.35 9.79
C GLY A 644 -31.91 13.59 10.64
N GLU A 645 -33.15 14.09 10.54
CA GLU A 645 -33.62 15.29 11.25
C GLU A 645 -33.88 15.08 12.76
N LYS A 646 -33.67 13.87 13.30
CA LYS A 646 -33.99 13.55 14.70
C LYS A 646 -32.90 12.74 15.38
N ASP A 647 -32.65 13.09 16.64
CA ASP A 647 -31.92 12.23 17.57
C ASP A 647 -32.85 11.08 18.00
N GLY A 648 -32.28 9.89 18.21
CA GLY A 648 -33.08 8.69 18.47
C GLY A 648 -32.38 7.68 19.36
N ALA A 649 -33.17 7.05 20.23
CA ALA A 649 -32.83 5.80 20.89
C ALA A 649 -33.66 4.68 20.27
N TRP A 650 -33.12 3.47 20.22
CA TRP A 650 -33.85 2.28 19.75
C TRP A 650 -33.51 1.07 20.60
N SER A 651 -34.54 0.27 20.90
CA SER A 651 -34.49 -0.95 21.70
C SER A 651 -35.30 -2.07 21.06
N THR A 652 -34.88 -3.31 21.25
CA THR A 652 -35.51 -4.54 20.73
C THR A 652 -36.27 -5.33 21.78
#